data_AF-A0A9Q1DYP7-F1
#
_entry.id   AF-A0A9Q1DYP7-F1
#
_cell.length_a   1.000
_cell.length_b   1.000
_cell.length_c   1.000
_cell.angle_alpha   90.00
_cell.angle_beta   90.00
_cell.angle_gamma   90.00
#
_symmetry.space_group_name_H-M   'P 1'
#
loop_
_entity.id
_entity.type
_entity.pdbx_description
1 polymer ?
#
loop_
_entity_poly.entity_id
_entity_poly.type
_entity_poly.pdbx_seq_one_letter_code
_entity_poly.pdbx_strand_id
1 'polypeptide(L)'
;MSTLVKETNLEDANNESFWMPGNYQSTVRRTEECFQACNFVVACFQERARVEKQYAQQLSEWSNKWKPLVDSSPLYGSLLRAWQCFLSSAERLSTLHSSICRSLVSEDGERVRTWQKETFHKKMFGGFRESHDFEIGFARAQKPWAKRLKKLEKVRNAYHKASRKAQAAQDRDTHANGNPDYAIEKQKKIQEEREHAVQEKDKVRGCYEKVLEEVTRYAPRYMEEMESIFDQSQEEERKRISFLKQVFLSIHRHLDVTNNESVKAVYSELHHTLMSVDEQDDLRWWKNQRGPGMPTDWPSFQEWIPPEKKTKGKNEIQKTNPLERTAMVGGVRVRALYDYVGQETDELSFKAGEDFLKIQEEDDQGWCRGMKDALVCYETASSSRKQVLDSIIQPMEFACGFVYVPPLTNQQSKPNHNAFKRSALLPPLKISRPRTPPPPPPACSAKPPVASPEKRILGQMAVSEDAKNIVNNLPAYENSAFLLKAESANPAPEGPCRPVAPSAVVRKALLPPPMRAQLDNNCPPVPASQPLKDLNFDSQEQELTYDLPKQLTYTLPEIEKHPSDPEYSYNIPEGSGVGLRHLINVANSKLHVKSAPPLPPRPSFMKRIPDYVVLLPKSTTSSTPIAPQVDSHAPASTNPAFLDNEPLPGNPNVILVSLGTLVTEENVQTMEGVPISCSQCGSALDSCYDNMVSKCYFCQLWGPAASQPNSPPMGCQDCLFLLNPDELAKLPAEPLLIFCIDISGSMCITSQVTEGGETIYRSRLQSVQRALVQCICSLSGRKPLTRVGLITFNNQVALHGYGEVPTRVFQDAELIDSDYLKEAALSFPSPLPLSESREHLERQIERLEESGATALGPAALIAITMASQEPGSKVVIFTDGKANTELGNLDDDDTHSLISSTIFYQDLGEYAANQGVLVSVLAIEGTDCRLDELGILADRTGGEAVVASPNNLHTELQQVLDCWVVATHCDVTLLLPTTLTVKGERQEGHKGIREVGNVTAGKEITFRFQAREQDTQILLSGGCVSVQLQIRYRRMDGQRVLRVLSVDRRVTDDSSQVLLSLSLSILQLNSSQSCAALAVRGRHKDAQTEGKTQKKLMERALIHIKSSEEKQQHAQWVKNMDHIYNNIHNYKRSNYGSIAGIQSLTDTGAALLYGMKNGNRKSISKSRTKPNL
;
A
#
# COMPACT_ATOMS: atom_id res chain seq x y z
N MET A 1 25.42 -22.05 -17.53
CA MET A 1 25.47 -23.17 -18.50
C MET A 1 24.10 -23.84 -18.49
N SER A 2 23.54 -24.20 -19.64
CA SER A 2 22.27 -24.93 -19.70
C SER A 2 22.51 -26.43 -19.67
N THR A 3 21.67 -27.16 -18.94
CA THR A 3 21.51 -28.61 -19.05
C THR A 3 20.05 -28.89 -19.37
N LEU A 4 19.76 -29.19 -20.64
CA LEU A 4 18.40 -29.51 -21.07
C LEU A 4 17.89 -30.74 -20.31
N VAL A 5 16.70 -30.63 -19.72
CA VAL A 5 15.92 -31.78 -19.28
C VAL A 5 15.43 -32.48 -20.55
N LYS A 6 15.77 -33.76 -20.71
CA LYS A 6 15.19 -34.58 -21.77
C LYS A 6 13.79 -35.04 -21.36
N GLU A 7 12.88 -35.06 -22.32
CA GLU A 7 11.63 -35.81 -22.20
C GLU A 7 11.97 -37.29 -21.93
N THR A 8 11.56 -37.82 -20.78
CA THR A 8 11.69 -39.23 -20.42
C THR A 8 10.43 -39.98 -20.84
N ASN A 9 10.58 -41.20 -21.36
CA ASN A 9 9.43 -42.00 -21.74
C ASN A 9 8.63 -42.41 -20.50
N LEU A 10 7.32 -42.61 -20.66
CA LEU A 10 6.44 -43.06 -19.58
C LEU A 10 6.86 -44.42 -18.96
N GLU A 11 7.63 -45.24 -19.68
CA GLU A 11 8.23 -46.48 -19.17
C GLU A 11 9.48 -46.23 -18.29
N ASP A 12 10.27 -45.19 -18.57
CA ASP A 12 11.46 -44.82 -17.79
C ASP A 12 11.06 -44.23 -16.43
N ALA A 13 10.10 -43.31 -16.41
CA ALA A 13 9.59 -42.67 -15.19
C ALA A 13 9.04 -43.69 -14.16
N ASN A 14 8.49 -44.81 -14.63
CA ASN A 14 7.97 -45.87 -13.77
C ASN A 14 9.09 -46.72 -13.12
N ASN A 15 10.29 -46.76 -13.74
CA ASN A 15 11.48 -47.38 -13.16
C ASN A 15 12.20 -46.46 -12.16
N GLU A 16 12.03 -45.14 -12.24
CA GLU A 16 12.61 -44.16 -11.29
C GLU A 16 11.72 -43.88 -10.06
N SER A 17 10.48 -44.38 -10.05
CA SER A 17 9.52 -44.26 -8.95
C SER A 17 10.08 -44.68 -7.58
N PHE A 18 9.85 -43.86 -6.53
CA PHE A 18 10.26 -44.11 -5.13
C PHE A 18 9.89 -45.50 -4.59
N TRP A 19 8.76 -46.04 -5.06
CA TRP A 19 8.23 -47.35 -4.66
C TRP A 19 9.02 -48.55 -5.17
N MET A 20 9.94 -48.32 -6.12
CA MET A 20 10.77 -49.37 -6.72
C MET A 20 11.99 -49.71 -5.83
N PRO A 21 12.47 -50.96 -5.85
CA PRO A 21 13.63 -51.38 -5.06
C PRO A 21 14.88 -50.52 -5.25
N GLY A 22 15.28 -49.79 -4.21
CA GLY A 22 16.47 -48.93 -4.18
C GLY A 22 16.23 -47.43 -4.44
N ASN A 23 15.05 -47.00 -4.91
CA ASN A 23 14.88 -45.61 -5.37
C ASN A 23 14.69 -44.57 -4.24
N TYR A 24 14.58 -45.01 -2.99
CA TYR A 24 14.59 -44.15 -1.80
C TYR A 24 15.94 -43.43 -1.56
N GLN A 25 17.00 -43.80 -2.29
CA GLN A 25 18.35 -43.26 -2.15
C GLN A 25 18.44 -41.74 -2.33
N SER A 26 17.57 -41.13 -3.14
CA SER A 26 17.48 -39.68 -3.29
C SER A 26 17.17 -38.98 -1.96
N THR A 27 16.17 -39.49 -1.24
CA THR A 27 15.77 -39.02 0.11
C THR A 27 16.90 -39.18 1.12
N VAL A 28 17.63 -40.30 1.08
CA VAL A 28 18.78 -40.58 1.97
C VAL A 28 19.95 -39.61 1.70
N ARG A 29 20.29 -39.42 0.42
CA ARG A 29 21.39 -38.55 -0.05
C ARG A 29 21.14 -37.07 0.23
N ARG A 30 19.87 -36.62 0.22
CA ARG A 30 19.46 -35.25 0.56
C ARG A 30 20.10 -34.75 1.87
N THR A 31 20.30 -35.62 2.86
CA THR A 31 20.95 -35.27 4.14
C THR A 31 22.36 -34.68 3.95
N GLU A 32 23.17 -35.29 3.07
CA GLU A 32 24.54 -34.87 2.76
C GLU A 32 24.53 -33.58 1.91
N GLU A 33 23.65 -33.51 0.91
CA GLU A 33 23.42 -32.32 0.08
C GLU A 33 23.01 -31.10 0.94
N CYS A 34 22.14 -31.32 1.93
CA CYS A 34 21.67 -30.30 2.87
C CYS A 34 22.78 -29.83 3.83
N PHE A 35 23.69 -30.71 4.26
CA PHE A 35 24.89 -30.32 5.00
C PHE A 35 25.80 -29.42 4.15
N GLN A 36 26.01 -29.78 2.88
CA GLN A 36 26.83 -29.01 1.94
C GLN A 36 26.19 -27.65 1.60
N ALA A 37 24.87 -27.58 1.42
CA ALA A 37 24.14 -26.34 1.22
C ALA A 37 24.36 -25.33 2.36
N CYS A 38 24.46 -25.79 3.62
CA CYS A 38 24.77 -24.91 4.75
C CYS A 38 26.19 -24.31 4.66
N ASN A 39 27.17 -25.04 4.10
CA ASN A 39 28.51 -24.50 3.86
C ASN A 39 28.49 -23.41 2.78
N PHE A 40 27.75 -23.61 1.68
CA PHE A 40 27.61 -22.61 0.62
C PHE A 40 26.91 -21.33 1.10
N VAL A 41 25.86 -21.45 1.93
CA VAL A 41 25.21 -20.30 2.58
C VAL A 41 26.22 -19.50 3.42
N VAL A 42 27.02 -20.18 4.24
CA VAL A 42 28.04 -19.52 5.08
C VAL A 42 29.13 -18.85 4.25
N ALA A 43 29.61 -19.51 3.18
CA ALA A 43 30.62 -18.95 2.29
C ALA A 43 30.12 -17.67 1.58
N CYS A 44 28.90 -17.73 1.01
CA CYS A 44 28.24 -16.60 0.35
C CYS A 44 28.14 -15.37 1.26
N PHE A 45 27.72 -15.54 2.52
CA PHE A 45 27.61 -14.40 3.44
C PHE A 45 28.95 -13.97 4.05
N GLN A 46 29.97 -14.83 4.10
CA GLN A 46 31.35 -14.42 4.35
C GLN A 46 31.92 -13.58 3.20
N GLU A 47 31.56 -13.87 1.94
CA GLU A 47 31.91 -13.03 0.78
C GLU A 47 31.18 -11.69 0.81
N ARG A 48 29.87 -11.67 1.06
CA ARG A 48 29.13 -10.41 1.28
C ARG A 48 29.74 -9.57 2.40
N ALA A 49 30.12 -10.18 3.52
CA ALA A 49 30.77 -9.47 4.63
C ALA A 49 32.14 -8.87 4.27
N ARG A 50 32.90 -9.46 3.33
CA ARG A 50 34.14 -8.85 2.80
C ARG A 50 33.85 -7.55 2.04
N VAL A 51 32.76 -7.49 1.26
CA VAL A 51 32.34 -6.27 0.55
C VAL A 51 31.99 -5.14 1.54
N GLU A 52 31.18 -5.44 2.56
CA GLU A 52 30.85 -4.48 3.63
C GLU A 52 32.10 -3.95 4.34
N LYS A 53 33.06 -4.84 4.63
CA LYS A 53 34.34 -4.49 5.24
C LYS A 53 35.18 -3.58 4.33
N GLN A 54 35.29 -3.91 3.03
CA GLN A 54 36.07 -3.13 2.07
C GLN A 54 35.53 -1.71 1.91
N TYR A 55 34.21 -1.55 1.81
CA TYR A 55 33.57 -0.23 1.75
C TYR A 55 33.82 0.58 3.03
N ALA A 56 33.70 -0.06 4.20
CA ALA A 56 34.02 0.57 5.48
C ALA A 56 35.49 1.03 5.58
N GLN A 57 36.44 0.22 5.10
CA GLN A 57 37.86 0.58 5.07
C GLN A 57 38.09 1.79 4.15
N GLN A 58 37.54 1.80 2.95
CA GLN A 58 37.66 2.93 2.00
C GLN A 58 37.11 4.24 2.57
N LEU A 59 35.93 4.22 3.21
CA LEU A 59 35.37 5.39 3.90
C LEU A 59 36.27 5.89 5.04
N SER A 60 36.86 4.97 5.82
CA SER A 60 37.76 5.31 6.93
C SER A 60 39.07 5.93 6.42
N GLU A 61 39.72 5.29 5.43
CA GLU A 61 40.96 5.76 4.83
C GLU A 61 40.78 7.13 4.15
N TRP A 62 39.65 7.33 3.46
CA TRP A 62 39.28 8.61 2.87
C TRP A 62 39.07 9.70 3.93
N SER A 63 38.31 9.44 4.99
CA SER A 63 38.10 10.45 6.04
C SER A 63 39.40 10.79 6.77
N ASN A 64 40.18 9.78 7.18
CA ASN A 64 41.46 9.97 7.86
C ASN A 64 42.48 10.77 7.01
N LYS A 65 42.40 10.68 5.66
CA LYS A 65 43.19 11.48 4.74
C LYS A 65 42.75 12.95 4.69
N TRP A 66 41.45 13.22 4.66
CA TRP A 66 40.91 14.57 4.48
C TRP A 66 40.75 15.36 5.77
N LYS A 67 40.42 14.71 6.90
CA LYS A 67 40.20 15.35 8.21
C LYS A 67 41.31 16.33 8.61
N PRO A 68 42.59 15.96 8.65
CA PRO A 68 43.66 16.90 9.01
C PRO A 68 43.85 18.05 7.99
N LEU A 69 43.42 17.88 6.73
CA LEU A 69 43.47 18.94 5.72
C LEU A 69 42.31 19.93 5.86
N VAL A 70 41.14 19.47 6.29
CA VAL A 70 39.98 20.31 6.63
C VAL A 70 40.25 21.07 7.93
N ASP A 71 40.71 20.37 8.97
CA ASP A 71 41.01 20.94 10.30
C ASP A 71 42.15 21.98 10.28
N SER A 72 43.00 21.96 9.24
CA SER A 72 44.06 22.96 9.00
C SER A 72 43.78 23.91 7.83
N SER A 73 42.57 23.87 7.26
CA SER A 73 42.16 24.76 6.17
C SER A 73 41.98 26.22 6.66
N PRO A 74 42.01 27.22 5.76
CA PRO A 74 41.75 28.62 6.12
C PRO A 74 40.27 28.94 6.33
N LEU A 75 39.37 27.96 6.18
CA LEU A 75 37.95 28.12 6.48
C LEU A 75 37.73 28.15 8.00
N TYR A 76 36.62 28.73 8.44
CA TYR A 76 36.32 28.94 9.84
C TYR A 76 34.81 28.84 10.09
N GLY A 77 34.39 29.10 11.34
CA GLY A 77 33.00 29.42 11.64
C GLY A 77 32.02 28.26 11.47
N SER A 78 30.84 28.53 10.94
CA SER A 78 29.80 27.57 10.58
C SER A 78 30.19 26.70 9.39
N LEU A 79 30.81 27.29 8.35
CA LEU A 79 31.18 26.57 7.13
C LEU A 79 32.24 25.47 7.39
N LEU A 80 33.25 25.74 8.23
CA LEU A 80 34.22 24.72 8.63
C LEU A 80 33.55 23.56 9.38
N ARG A 81 32.63 23.86 10.31
CA ARG A 81 31.90 22.85 11.11
C ARG A 81 31.05 21.95 10.21
N ALA A 82 30.43 22.49 9.17
CA ALA A 82 29.69 21.70 8.18
C ALA A 82 30.59 20.72 7.42
N TRP A 83 31.79 21.15 7.00
CA TRP A 83 32.75 20.26 6.31
C TRP A 83 33.32 19.18 7.25
N GLN A 84 33.59 19.52 8.51
CA GLN A 84 33.99 18.55 9.55
C GLN A 84 32.89 17.52 9.82
N CYS A 85 31.61 17.94 9.85
CA CYS A 85 30.47 17.05 10.00
C CYS A 85 30.34 16.05 8.83
N PHE A 86 30.56 16.50 7.60
CA PHE A 86 30.58 15.63 6.41
C PHE A 86 31.64 14.50 6.49
N LEU A 87 32.82 14.79 7.04
CA LEU A 87 33.83 13.75 7.29
C LEU A 87 33.41 12.82 8.45
N SER A 88 32.81 13.36 9.50
CA SER A 88 32.28 12.56 10.62
C SER A 88 31.14 11.62 10.20
N SER A 89 30.30 11.99 9.23
CA SER A 89 29.27 11.10 8.70
C SER A 89 29.87 9.87 8.02
N ALA A 90 30.97 10.03 7.26
CA ALA A 90 31.67 8.92 6.61
C ALA A 90 32.31 7.95 7.64
N GLU A 91 32.88 8.47 8.73
CA GLU A 91 33.42 7.67 9.84
C GLU A 91 32.33 6.83 10.54
N ARG A 92 31.14 7.40 10.71
CA ARG A 92 29.99 6.71 11.31
C ARG A 92 29.41 5.65 10.39
N LEU A 93 29.32 5.91 9.08
CA LEU A 93 28.95 4.90 8.08
C LEU A 93 29.98 3.76 8.02
N SER A 94 31.29 4.08 8.01
CA SER A 94 32.37 3.08 8.10
C SER A 94 32.22 2.19 9.34
N THR A 95 31.94 2.78 10.50
CA THR A 95 31.69 2.05 11.76
C THR A 95 30.48 1.12 11.67
N LEU A 96 29.40 1.56 11.00
CA LEU A 96 28.21 0.75 10.76
C LEU A 96 28.48 -0.45 9.84
N HIS A 97 29.05 -0.23 8.65
CA HIS A 97 29.35 -1.33 7.71
C HIS A 97 30.36 -2.33 8.32
N SER A 98 31.30 -1.85 9.16
CA SER A 98 32.15 -2.69 10.01
C SER A 98 31.40 -3.48 11.09
N SER A 99 30.20 -3.05 11.49
CA SER A 99 29.30 -3.81 12.36
C SER A 99 28.50 -4.84 11.59
N ILE A 100 27.98 -4.48 10.41
CA ILE A 100 27.25 -5.39 9.52
C ILE A 100 28.14 -6.59 9.14
N CYS A 101 29.39 -6.34 8.73
CA CYS A 101 30.39 -7.38 8.50
C CYS A 101 30.54 -8.35 9.68
N ARG A 102 30.55 -7.84 10.92
CA ARG A 102 30.67 -8.67 12.13
C ARG A 102 29.43 -9.51 12.38
N SER A 103 28.22 -8.93 12.29
CA SER A 103 26.98 -9.67 12.50
C SER A 103 26.79 -10.80 11.47
N LEU A 104 27.09 -10.55 10.18
CA LEU A 104 27.02 -11.59 9.14
C LEU A 104 27.96 -12.79 9.42
N VAL A 105 29.19 -12.54 9.89
CA VAL A 105 30.20 -13.59 10.08
C VAL A 105 30.10 -14.27 11.44
N SER A 106 29.92 -13.48 12.51
CA SER A 106 30.03 -13.93 13.91
C SER A 106 28.69 -14.19 14.59
N GLU A 107 27.58 -13.64 14.10
CA GLU A 107 26.23 -13.98 14.58
C GLU A 107 25.58 -14.98 13.62
N ASP A 108 25.27 -14.58 12.38
CA ASP A 108 24.52 -15.41 11.45
C ASP A 108 25.32 -16.62 10.94
N GLY A 109 26.56 -16.39 10.47
CA GLY A 109 27.44 -17.46 9.99
C GLY A 109 27.81 -18.49 11.07
N GLU A 110 28.01 -18.06 12.31
CA GLU A 110 28.30 -18.97 13.43
C GLU A 110 27.06 -19.68 13.95
N ARG A 111 25.89 -19.03 13.90
CA ARG A 111 24.59 -19.68 14.16
C ARG A 111 24.33 -20.83 13.19
N VAL A 112 24.68 -20.67 11.90
CA VAL A 112 24.59 -21.78 10.92
C VAL A 112 25.58 -22.89 11.24
N ARG A 113 26.86 -22.60 11.52
CA ARG A 113 27.85 -23.62 11.90
C ARG A 113 27.46 -24.38 13.18
N THR A 114 26.93 -23.68 14.18
CA THR A 114 26.43 -24.28 15.43
C THR A 114 25.27 -25.24 15.14
N TRP A 115 24.21 -24.76 14.48
CA TRP A 115 23.06 -25.59 14.14
C TRP A 115 23.41 -26.79 13.24
N GLN A 116 24.32 -26.60 12.27
CA GLN A 116 24.81 -27.66 11.40
C GLN A 116 25.53 -28.75 12.21
N LYS A 117 26.37 -28.37 13.20
CA LYS A 117 27.07 -29.29 14.10
C LYS A 117 26.11 -30.04 15.03
N GLU A 118 25.02 -29.41 15.46
CA GLU A 118 24.00 -29.99 16.34
C GLU A 118 22.99 -30.89 15.58
N THR A 119 22.83 -30.70 14.27
CA THR A 119 21.86 -31.43 13.45
C THR A 119 22.48 -32.63 12.70
N PHE A 120 23.74 -32.52 12.25
CA PHE A 120 24.38 -33.50 11.37
C PHE A 120 25.54 -34.24 12.07
N HIS A 121 25.27 -35.40 12.66
CA HIS A 121 26.26 -36.13 13.48
C HIS A 121 27.14 -37.04 12.62
N LYS A 122 28.40 -36.64 12.37
CA LYS A 122 29.36 -37.43 11.58
C LYS A 122 29.66 -38.80 12.23
N LYS A 123 29.65 -39.87 11.44
CA LYS A 123 30.05 -41.22 11.85
C LYS A 123 31.56 -41.46 11.63
N MET A 124 32.14 -42.35 12.45
CA MET A 124 33.59 -42.66 12.47
C MET A 124 34.17 -43.14 11.13
N PHE A 125 33.34 -43.70 10.25
CA PHE A 125 33.72 -44.24 8.94
C PHE A 125 33.22 -43.38 7.76
N GLY A 126 32.90 -42.10 8.01
CA GLY A 126 32.31 -41.19 7.04
C GLY A 126 30.78 -41.19 7.05
N GLY A 127 30.21 -40.19 6.36
CA GLY A 127 28.77 -39.93 6.32
C GLY A 127 28.17 -39.45 7.64
N PHE A 128 26.86 -39.20 7.60
CA PHE A 128 26.08 -38.73 8.74
C PHE A 128 25.28 -39.86 9.39
N ARG A 129 25.02 -39.72 10.69
CA ARG A 129 24.20 -40.67 11.44
C ARG A 129 22.80 -40.72 10.86
N GLU A 130 22.21 -39.56 10.66
CA GLU A 130 20.83 -39.35 10.25
C GLU A 130 20.56 -40.05 8.90
N SER A 131 21.41 -39.79 7.90
CA SER A 131 21.35 -40.43 6.58
C SER A 131 21.40 -41.97 6.67
N HIS A 132 22.34 -42.51 7.46
CA HIS A 132 22.49 -43.96 7.63
C HIS A 132 21.36 -44.60 8.46
N ASP A 133 20.81 -43.88 9.43
CA ASP A 133 19.69 -44.37 10.24
C ASP A 133 18.40 -44.42 9.38
N PHE A 134 18.22 -43.49 8.42
CA PHE A 134 17.20 -43.57 7.36
C PHE A 134 17.46 -44.72 6.36
N GLU A 135 18.72 -44.92 5.92
CA GLU A 135 19.11 -46.04 5.03
C GLU A 135 18.70 -47.40 5.63
N ILE A 136 19.04 -47.64 6.90
CA ILE A 136 18.66 -48.85 7.64
C ILE A 136 17.13 -48.98 7.72
N GLY A 137 16.42 -47.87 7.93
CA GLY A 137 14.96 -47.83 7.89
C GLY A 137 14.40 -48.35 6.57
N PHE A 138 14.70 -47.67 5.47
CA PHE A 138 14.14 -47.99 4.16
C PHE A 138 14.56 -49.40 3.69
N ALA A 139 15.83 -49.78 3.87
CA ALA A 139 16.32 -51.12 3.55
C ALA A 139 15.58 -52.21 4.36
N ARG A 140 15.18 -51.94 5.61
CA ARG A 140 14.41 -52.85 6.44
C ARG A 140 12.96 -52.98 5.96
N ALA A 141 12.28 -51.88 5.65
CA ALA A 141 10.90 -51.87 5.14
C ALA A 141 10.77 -52.50 3.74
N GLN A 142 11.74 -52.25 2.86
CA GLN A 142 11.69 -52.69 1.46
C GLN A 142 12.17 -54.14 1.24
N LYS A 143 13.02 -54.70 2.11
CA LYS A 143 13.55 -56.08 1.98
C LYS A 143 12.46 -57.18 1.92
N PRO A 144 11.37 -57.14 2.72
CA PRO A 144 10.23 -58.05 2.56
C PRO A 144 9.44 -57.87 1.26
N TRP A 145 9.40 -56.67 0.70
CA TRP A 145 8.73 -56.35 -0.56
C TRP A 145 9.54 -56.86 -1.77
N ALA A 146 10.82 -56.50 -1.84
CA ALA A 146 11.75 -56.97 -2.88
C ALA A 146 11.83 -58.50 -2.96
N LYS A 147 11.78 -59.21 -1.82
CA LYS A 147 11.72 -60.69 -1.78
C LYS A 147 10.43 -61.24 -2.42
N ARG A 148 9.30 -60.55 -2.28
CA ARG A 148 8.02 -60.93 -2.91
C ARG A 148 7.99 -60.60 -4.39
N LEU A 149 8.46 -59.43 -4.81
CA LEU A 149 8.62 -59.09 -6.23
C LEU A 149 9.51 -60.12 -6.96
N LYS A 150 10.64 -60.53 -6.36
CA LYS A 150 11.50 -61.59 -6.93
C LYS A 150 10.83 -62.97 -7.00
N LYS A 151 9.85 -63.27 -6.12
CA LYS A 151 9.01 -64.48 -6.20
C LYS A 151 8.00 -64.35 -7.36
N LEU A 152 7.32 -63.20 -7.45
CA LEU A 152 6.36 -62.87 -8.52
C LEU A 152 7.03 -62.96 -9.90
N GLU A 153 8.21 -62.37 -10.06
CA GLU A 153 8.93 -62.38 -11.33
C GLU A 153 9.32 -63.79 -11.79
N LYS A 154 9.68 -64.67 -10.85
CA LYS A 154 9.98 -66.08 -11.16
C LYS A 154 8.76 -66.81 -11.69
N VAL A 155 7.56 -66.60 -11.12
CA VAL A 155 6.33 -67.25 -11.60
C VAL A 155 5.75 -66.59 -12.85
N ARG A 156 5.89 -65.26 -13.02
CA ARG A 156 5.56 -64.53 -14.25
C ARG A 156 6.33 -65.11 -15.44
N ASN A 157 7.65 -65.28 -15.30
CA ASN A 157 8.48 -65.87 -16.36
C ASN A 157 8.18 -67.37 -16.61
N ALA A 158 7.79 -68.13 -15.58
CA ALA A 158 7.31 -69.49 -15.75
C ALA A 158 5.99 -69.53 -16.56
N TYR A 159 5.03 -68.65 -16.25
CA TYR A 159 3.77 -68.52 -16.98
C TYR A 159 4.00 -68.08 -18.44
N HIS A 160 4.87 -67.10 -18.69
CA HIS A 160 5.25 -66.70 -20.05
C HIS A 160 5.91 -67.85 -20.83
N LYS A 161 6.76 -68.66 -20.19
CA LYS A 161 7.37 -69.85 -20.82
C LYS A 161 6.33 -70.95 -21.12
N ALA A 162 5.40 -71.20 -20.21
CA ALA A 162 4.33 -72.18 -20.40
C ALA A 162 3.37 -71.74 -21.52
N SER A 163 3.01 -70.44 -21.56
CA SER A 163 2.14 -69.87 -22.59
C SER A 163 2.76 -69.96 -23.99
N ARG A 164 4.07 -69.66 -24.15
CA ARG A 164 4.78 -69.89 -25.42
C ARG A 164 4.81 -71.37 -25.82
N LYS A 165 4.93 -72.30 -24.87
CA LYS A 165 4.87 -73.75 -25.16
C LYS A 165 3.46 -74.18 -25.60
N ALA A 166 2.41 -73.66 -24.96
CA ALA A 166 1.03 -73.95 -25.33
C ALA A 166 0.68 -73.40 -26.72
N GLN A 167 1.11 -72.18 -27.05
CA GLN A 167 0.97 -71.62 -28.39
C GLN A 167 1.68 -72.48 -29.45
N ALA A 168 2.97 -72.80 -29.23
CA ALA A 168 3.73 -73.63 -30.16
C ALA A 168 3.20 -75.08 -30.30
N ALA A 169 2.34 -75.55 -29.40
CA ALA A 169 1.59 -76.80 -29.56
C ALA A 169 0.27 -76.58 -30.34
N GLN A 170 -0.44 -75.47 -30.09
CA GLN A 170 -1.62 -75.05 -30.84
C GLN A 170 -1.33 -74.81 -32.33
N ASP A 171 -0.16 -74.25 -32.65
CA ASP A 171 0.30 -73.98 -34.01
C ASP A 171 0.63 -75.30 -34.76
N ARG A 172 1.07 -76.34 -34.03
CA ARG A 172 1.34 -77.67 -34.58
C ARG A 172 0.06 -78.48 -34.78
N ASP A 173 -0.88 -78.38 -33.86
CA ASP A 173 -2.22 -78.98 -33.95
C ASP A 173 -2.97 -78.43 -35.16
N THR A 174 -3.04 -77.10 -35.30
CA THR A 174 -3.68 -76.47 -36.47
C THR A 174 -3.00 -76.82 -37.79
N HIS A 175 -1.66 -76.89 -37.83
CA HIS A 175 -0.93 -77.36 -39.02
C HIS A 175 -1.15 -78.86 -39.31
N ALA A 176 -1.32 -79.71 -38.28
CA ALA A 176 -1.62 -81.13 -38.47
C ALA A 176 -3.05 -81.36 -38.97
N ASN A 177 -4.03 -80.61 -38.44
CA ASN A 177 -5.43 -80.66 -38.87
C ASN A 177 -5.65 -80.14 -40.30
N GLY A 178 -4.72 -79.35 -40.84
CA GLY A 178 -4.77 -78.82 -42.21
C GLY A 178 -4.08 -79.67 -43.29
N ASN A 179 -3.52 -80.84 -42.97
CA ASN A 179 -2.72 -81.64 -43.91
C ASN A 179 -3.22 -83.11 -44.01
N PRO A 180 -3.67 -83.60 -45.18
CA PRO A 180 -4.22 -84.95 -45.34
C PRO A 180 -3.19 -86.09 -45.23
N ASP A 181 -1.87 -85.82 -45.30
CA ASP A 181 -0.82 -86.85 -45.18
C ASP A 181 -0.56 -87.29 -43.72
N TYR A 182 -1.30 -86.76 -42.74
CA TYR A 182 -1.15 -87.11 -41.33
C TYR A 182 -2.03 -88.31 -40.93
N ALA A 183 -1.39 -89.41 -40.53
CA ALA A 183 -2.08 -90.54 -39.92
C ALA A 183 -2.81 -90.13 -38.63
N ILE A 184 -4.06 -90.60 -38.47
CA ILE A 184 -4.99 -90.24 -37.37
C ILE A 184 -4.35 -90.41 -35.98
N GLU A 185 -3.55 -91.46 -35.78
CA GLU A 185 -2.85 -91.74 -34.51
C GLU A 185 -1.78 -90.67 -34.18
N LYS A 186 -1.06 -90.18 -35.20
CA LYS A 186 -0.06 -89.09 -35.08
C LYS A 186 -0.75 -87.75 -34.80
N GLN A 187 -1.92 -87.53 -35.38
CA GLN A 187 -2.75 -86.33 -35.17
C GLN A 187 -3.33 -86.31 -33.74
N LYS A 188 -3.90 -87.43 -33.28
CA LYS A 188 -4.38 -87.63 -31.90
C LYS A 188 -3.29 -87.36 -30.86
N LYS A 189 -2.06 -87.83 -31.10
CA LYS A 189 -0.92 -87.54 -30.22
C LYS A 189 -0.57 -86.05 -30.12
N ILE A 190 -0.68 -85.29 -31.22
CA ILE A 190 -0.42 -83.85 -31.21
C ILE A 190 -1.50 -83.10 -30.42
N GLN A 191 -2.77 -83.53 -30.53
CA GLN A 191 -3.87 -83.03 -29.70
C GLN A 191 -3.64 -83.32 -28.21
N GLU A 192 -3.18 -84.51 -27.85
CA GLU A 192 -2.82 -84.86 -26.45
C GLU A 192 -1.64 -84.02 -25.92
N GLU A 193 -0.60 -83.79 -26.74
CA GLU A 193 0.52 -82.90 -26.39
C GLU A 193 0.07 -81.44 -26.20
N ARG A 194 -0.89 -80.97 -27.00
CA ARG A 194 -1.54 -79.65 -26.88
C ARG A 194 -2.35 -79.54 -25.58
N GLU A 195 -3.22 -80.50 -25.29
CA GLU A 195 -4.06 -80.50 -24.08
C GLU A 195 -3.20 -80.50 -22.81
N HIS A 196 -2.15 -81.33 -22.76
CA HIS A 196 -1.18 -81.30 -21.66
C HIS A 196 -0.47 -79.93 -21.56
N ALA A 197 -0.10 -79.30 -22.68
CA ALA A 197 0.54 -77.99 -22.67
C ALA A 197 -0.40 -76.87 -22.15
N VAL A 198 -1.70 -76.95 -22.46
CA VAL A 198 -2.73 -76.05 -21.92
C VAL A 198 -2.94 -76.27 -20.42
N GLN A 199 -3.08 -77.51 -19.97
CA GLN A 199 -3.24 -77.83 -18.54
C GLN A 199 -2.05 -77.32 -17.69
N GLU A 200 -0.82 -77.54 -18.13
CA GLU A 200 0.37 -76.99 -17.44
C GLU A 200 0.40 -75.45 -17.47
N LYS A 201 -0.03 -74.80 -18.57
CA LYS A 201 -0.13 -73.34 -18.66
C LYS A 201 -1.13 -72.79 -17.64
N ASP A 202 -2.33 -73.37 -17.52
CA ASP A 202 -3.36 -72.88 -16.59
C ASP A 202 -3.04 -73.23 -15.12
N LYS A 203 -2.36 -74.35 -14.85
CA LYS A 203 -1.77 -74.68 -13.54
C LYS A 203 -0.71 -73.65 -13.12
N VAL A 204 0.19 -73.27 -14.01
CA VAL A 204 1.20 -72.22 -13.74
C VAL A 204 0.56 -70.83 -13.65
N ARG A 205 -0.52 -70.56 -14.40
CA ARG A 205 -1.33 -69.35 -14.27
C ARG A 205 -1.91 -69.20 -12.85
N GLY A 206 -2.55 -70.23 -12.31
CA GLY A 206 -3.07 -70.20 -10.94
C GLY A 206 -1.98 -70.02 -9.86
N CYS A 207 -0.77 -70.54 -10.10
CA CYS A 207 0.39 -70.23 -9.27
C CYS A 207 0.85 -68.77 -9.37
N TYR A 208 0.76 -68.14 -10.55
CA TYR A 208 1.09 -66.73 -10.75
C TYR A 208 0.06 -65.81 -10.09
N GLU A 209 -1.24 -66.05 -10.32
CA GLU A 209 -2.35 -65.28 -9.74
C GLU A 209 -2.33 -65.31 -8.21
N LYS A 210 -2.08 -66.48 -7.60
CA LYS A 210 -1.93 -66.61 -6.13
C LYS A 210 -0.74 -65.81 -5.58
N VAL A 211 0.38 -65.76 -6.29
CA VAL A 211 1.56 -64.97 -5.85
C VAL A 211 1.35 -63.47 -6.09
N LEU A 212 0.57 -63.09 -7.09
CA LEU A 212 0.13 -61.71 -7.30
C LEU A 212 -0.80 -61.25 -6.17
N GLU A 213 -1.70 -62.11 -5.69
CA GLU A 213 -2.53 -61.85 -4.51
C GLU A 213 -1.67 -61.69 -3.23
N GLU A 214 -0.68 -62.57 -3.01
CA GLU A 214 0.28 -62.45 -1.89
C GLU A 214 1.08 -61.13 -1.90
N VAL A 215 1.41 -60.61 -3.09
CA VAL A 215 2.09 -59.31 -3.27
C VAL A 215 1.11 -58.17 -3.01
N THR A 216 -0.05 -58.18 -3.66
CA THR A 216 -1.06 -57.12 -3.57
C THR A 216 -1.56 -56.93 -2.14
N ARG A 217 -1.81 -58.03 -1.40
CA ARG A 217 -2.18 -57.99 0.02
C ARG A 217 -1.07 -57.44 0.94
N TYR A 218 0.20 -57.48 0.52
CA TYR A 218 1.30 -56.90 1.29
C TYR A 218 1.57 -55.41 0.95
N ALA A 219 1.12 -54.93 -0.22
CA ALA A 219 1.45 -53.59 -0.70
C ALA A 219 1.08 -52.45 0.27
N PRO A 220 -0.12 -52.40 0.91
CA PRO A 220 -0.47 -51.31 1.83
C PRO A 220 0.48 -51.22 3.03
N ARG A 221 0.87 -52.35 3.61
CA ARG A 221 1.85 -52.40 4.71
C ARG A 221 3.25 -51.98 4.26
N TYR A 222 3.64 -52.32 3.03
CA TYR A 222 4.91 -51.85 2.47
C TYR A 222 4.91 -50.33 2.30
N MET A 223 3.79 -49.75 1.84
CA MET A 223 3.63 -48.30 1.73
C MET A 223 3.70 -47.63 3.11
N GLU A 224 2.89 -48.08 4.08
CA GLU A 224 2.88 -47.57 5.46
C GLU A 224 4.27 -47.61 6.13
N GLU A 225 4.99 -48.73 6.02
CA GLU A 225 6.34 -48.86 6.58
C GLU A 225 7.36 -47.92 5.91
N MET A 226 7.22 -47.62 4.61
CA MET A 226 8.09 -46.67 3.89
C MET A 226 7.72 -45.20 4.16
N GLU A 227 6.43 -44.87 4.15
CA GLU A 227 5.89 -43.52 4.40
C GLU A 227 6.29 -43.04 5.79
N SER A 228 6.19 -43.91 6.81
CA SER A 228 6.62 -43.58 8.16
C SER A 228 8.10 -43.14 8.25
N ILE A 229 8.99 -43.70 7.43
CA ILE A 229 10.42 -43.33 7.39
C ILE A 229 10.62 -42.07 6.54
N PHE A 230 9.87 -41.95 5.44
CA PHE A 230 9.88 -40.76 4.60
C PHE A 230 9.45 -39.52 5.40
N ASP A 231 8.34 -39.59 6.14
CA ASP A 231 7.83 -38.49 6.96
C ASP A 231 8.82 -38.05 8.06
N GLN A 232 9.56 -39.00 8.66
CA GLN A 232 10.66 -38.66 9.58
C GLN A 232 11.77 -37.85 8.87
N SER A 233 12.13 -38.23 7.63
CA SER A 233 13.11 -37.48 6.82
C SER A 233 12.57 -36.12 6.32
N GLN A 234 11.25 -35.98 6.16
CA GLN A 234 10.57 -34.73 5.81
C GLN A 234 10.52 -33.78 7.01
N GLU A 235 10.33 -34.29 8.22
CA GLU A 235 10.32 -33.50 9.46
C GLU A 235 11.70 -32.87 9.74
N GLU A 236 12.81 -33.60 9.56
CA GLU A 236 14.14 -33.02 9.69
C GLU A 236 14.43 -31.94 8.62
N GLU A 237 14.00 -32.18 7.37
CA GLU A 237 14.13 -31.19 6.29
C GLU A 237 13.26 -29.94 6.56
N ARG A 238 12.06 -30.11 7.12
CA ARG A 238 11.19 -29.00 7.55
C ARG A 238 11.85 -28.15 8.64
N LYS A 239 12.60 -28.76 9.58
CA LYS A 239 13.39 -28.02 10.57
C LYS A 239 14.50 -27.20 9.90
N ARG A 240 15.24 -27.78 8.93
CA ARG A 240 16.27 -27.07 8.16
C ARG A 240 15.70 -25.87 7.40
N ILE A 241 14.61 -26.05 6.66
CA ILE A 241 13.95 -24.97 5.90
C ILE A 241 13.51 -23.84 6.84
N SER A 242 12.89 -24.18 7.98
CA SER A 242 12.50 -23.20 9.00
C SER A 242 13.70 -22.45 9.59
N PHE A 243 14.78 -23.16 9.92
CA PHE A 243 16.02 -22.58 10.44
C PHE A 243 16.68 -21.62 9.44
N LEU A 244 16.92 -22.07 8.21
CA LEU A 244 17.54 -21.23 7.18
C LEU A 244 16.69 -20.00 6.86
N LYS A 245 15.36 -20.12 6.82
CA LYS A 245 14.45 -18.96 6.69
C LYS A 245 14.67 -17.93 7.82
N GLN A 246 14.86 -18.36 9.06
CA GLN A 246 15.18 -17.44 10.17
C GLN A 246 16.57 -16.82 10.06
N VAL A 247 17.54 -17.52 9.47
CA VAL A 247 18.89 -16.96 9.21
C VAL A 247 18.83 -15.92 8.10
N PHE A 248 18.19 -16.21 6.96
CA PHE A 248 18.02 -15.22 5.87
C PHE A 248 17.27 -13.96 6.33
N LEU A 249 16.25 -14.09 7.20
CA LEU A 249 15.56 -12.94 7.79
C LEU A 249 16.42 -12.14 8.79
N SER A 250 17.32 -12.81 9.52
CA SER A 250 18.30 -12.16 10.41
C SER A 250 19.32 -11.36 9.59
N ILE A 251 19.86 -11.98 8.54
CA ILE A 251 20.80 -11.38 7.58
C ILE A 251 20.16 -10.17 6.87
N HIS A 252 18.93 -10.30 6.36
CA HIS A 252 18.19 -9.16 5.79
C HIS A 252 18.13 -7.98 6.78
N ARG A 253 17.79 -8.25 8.05
CA ARG A 253 17.72 -7.21 9.09
C ARG A 253 19.09 -6.57 9.39
N HIS A 254 20.19 -7.30 9.22
CA HIS A 254 21.54 -6.75 9.36
C HIS A 254 22.00 -5.95 8.14
N LEU A 255 21.51 -6.28 6.94
CA LEU A 255 21.79 -5.55 5.70
C LEU A 255 20.90 -4.32 5.48
N ASP A 256 19.72 -4.25 6.12
CA ASP A 256 18.78 -3.12 6.00
C ASP A 256 19.28 -1.88 6.77
N VAL A 257 20.13 -1.09 6.11
CA VAL A 257 20.56 0.23 6.59
C VAL A 257 19.47 1.29 6.54
N THR A 258 18.40 1.10 5.75
CA THR A 258 17.36 2.13 5.53
C THR A 258 16.48 2.33 6.77
N ASN A 259 16.21 1.25 7.49
CA ASN A 259 15.45 1.26 8.74
C ASN A 259 16.33 1.42 9.99
N ASN A 260 17.62 1.70 9.83
CA ASN A 260 18.54 1.87 10.94
C ASN A 260 18.53 3.32 11.45
N GLU A 261 18.00 3.54 12.67
CA GLU A 261 17.90 4.86 13.28
C GLU A 261 19.26 5.58 13.42
N SER A 262 20.38 4.85 13.54
CA SER A 262 21.72 5.47 13.56
C SER A 262 22.11 6.08 12.21
N VAL A 263 21.65 5.50 11.09
CA VAL A 263 21.86 6.04 9.73
C VAL A 263 21.02 7.28 9.51
N LYS A 264 19.75 7.23 9.92
CA LYS A 264 18.85 8.39 9.88
C LYS A 264 19.43 9.55 10.69
N ALA A 265 19.92 9.28 11.90
CA ALA A 265 20.61 10.27 12.72
C ALA A 265 21.87 10.86 12.04
N VAL A 266 22.70 10.04 11.41
CA VAL A 266 23.89 10.51 10.64
C VAL A 266 23.49 11.52 9.56
N TYR A 267 22.50 11.18 8.72
CA TYR A 267 22.10 12.06 7.61
C TYR A 267 21.33 13.30 8.08
N SER A 268 20.47 13.18 9.10
CA SER A 268 19.77 14.34 9.68
C SER A 268 20.74 15.31 10.35
N GLU A 269 21.73 14.83 11.09
CA GLU A 269 22.74 15.68 11.75
C GLU A 269 23.63 16.39 10.73
N LEU A 270 24.04 15.70 9.67
CA LEU A 270 24.73 16.31 8.53
C LEU A 270 23.88 17.40 7.86
N HIS A 271 22.61 17.09 7.55
CA HIS A 271 21.70 18.04 6.91
C HIS A 271 21.45 19.27 7.80
N HIS A 272 21.19 19.09 9.09
CA HIS A 272 21.03 20.21 10.02
C HIS A 272 22.31 21.04 10.17
N THR A 273 23.50 20.43 10.13
CA THR A 273 24.77 21.18 10.20
C THR A 273 25.01 21.98 8.92
N LEU A 274 24.73 21.41 7.73
CA LEU A 274 24.78 22.13 6.45
C LEU A 274 23.77 23.28 6.40
N MET A 275 22.55 23.07 6.92
CA MET A 275 21.48 24.08 6.93
C MET A 275 21.58 25.09 8.09
N SER A 276 22.61 24.99 8.93
CA SER A 276 22.98 25.99 9.96
C SER A 276 24.31 26.68 9.66
N VAL A 277 24.74 26.65 8.40
CA VAL A 277 25.75 27.59 7.89
C VAL A 277 25.14 28.99 7.83
N ASP A 278 25.72 29.93 8.56
CA ASP A 278 25.27 31.33 8.66
C ASP A 278 26.42 32.26 8.22
N GLU A 279 26.27 32.79 7.01
CA GLU A 279 27.19 33.75 6.41
C GLU A 279 27.34 35.04 7.24
N GLN A 280 26.27 35.47 7.91
CA GLN A 280 26.26 36.73 8.62
C GLN A 280 26.96 36.59 9.98
N ASP A 281 26.82 35.46 10.67
CA ASP A 281 27.58 35.15 11.87
C ASP A 281 29.07 34.93 11.58
N ASP A 282 29.41 34.23 10.51
CA ASP A 282 30.82 34.02 10.13
C ASP A 282 31.48 35.35 9.70
N LEU A 283 30.78 36.21 8.95
CA LEU A 283 31.25 37.56 8.64
C LEU A 283 31.30 38.48 9.88
N ARG A 284 30.36 38.37 10.83
CA ARG A 284 30.41 39.08 12.12
C ARG A 284 31.64 38.65 12.92
N TRP A 285 31.89 37.35 13.02
CA TRP A 285 33.05 36.78 13.70
C TRP A 285 34.35 37.27 13.07
N TRP A 286 34.48 37.20 11.74
CA TRP A 286 35.67 37.69 11.03
C TRP A 286 35.88 39.19 11.22
N LYS A 287 34.82 40.02 11.10
CA LYS A 287 34.88 41.46 11.36
C LYS A 287 35.42 41.77 12.76
N ASN A 288 35.00 41.02 13.77
CA ASN A 288 35.37 41.27 15.16
C ASN A 288 36.74 40.67 15.55
N GLN A 289 37.18 39.59 14.90
CA GLN A 289 38.40 38.85 15.25
C GLN A 289 39.58 39.10 14.29
N ARG A 290 39.33 39.69 13.11
CA ARG A 290 40.29 39.92 12.02
C ARG A 290 40.07 41.25 11.25
N GLY A 291 39.11 42.07 11.66
CA GLY A 291 38.70 43.28 10.92
C GLY A 291 38.38 44.49 11.80
N PRO A 292 37.62 45.48 11.28
CA PRO A 292 37.37 46.74 11.98
C PRO A 292 36.55 46.66 13.28
N GLY A 293 36.08 45.47 13.68
CA GLY A 293 35.47 45.23 14.99
C GLY A 293 36.47 44.81 16.07
N MET A 294 37.75 44.61 15.74
CA MET A 294 38.79 44.30 16.72
C MET A 294 39.01 45.47 17.70
N PRO A 295 39.10 45.23 19.02
CA PRO A 295 39.44 46.27 19.98
C PRO A 295 40.83 46.84 19.65
N THR A 296 40.88 48.15 19.46
CA THR A 296 42.08 48.88 19.02
C THR A 296 42.30 50.05 19.96
N ASP A 297 43.40 50.02 20.70
CA ASP A 297 43.86 51.13 21.54
C ASP A 297 44.43 52.23 20.63
N TRP A 298 43.55 53.09 20.11
CA TRP A 298 43.93 54.18 19.20
C TRP A 298 44.95 55.12 19.86
N PRO A 299 45.98 55.59 19.11
CA PRO A 299 47.01 56.47 19.66
C PRO A 299 46.43 57.74 20.29
N SER A 300 46.51 57.80 21.62
CA SER A 300 46.18 58.94 22.45
C SER A 300 47.45 59.53 23.06
N PHE A 301 47.37 60.75 23.61
CA PHE A 301 48.52 61.41 24.22
C PHE A 301 48.99 60.62 25.46
N GLN A 302 50.11 59.92 25.33
CA GLN A 302 50.77 59.25 26.45
C GLN A 302 51.75 60.21 27.12
N GLU A 303 51.35 60.73 28.27
CA GLU A 303 52.25 61.46 29.17
C GLU A 303 53.32 60.49 29.73
N TRP A 304 54.58 60.95 29.82
CA TRP A 304 55.68 60.09 30.23
C TRP A 304 55.67 59.88 31.75
N ILE A 305 55.40 58.65 32.18
CA ILE A 305 55.29 58.28 33.61
C ILE A 305 56.32 57.20 33.95
N PRO A 306 57.17 57.38 35.00
CA PRO A 306 58.09 56.34 35.47
C PRO A 306 57.39 55.06 35.99
N PRO A 307 57.97 53.86 35.80
CA PRO A 307 57.27 52.60 36.05
C PRO A 307 57.31 52.15 37.53
N GLU A 308 56.27 52.47 38.31
CA GLU A 308 56.14 52.06 39.72
C GLU A 308 55.01 51.03 40.00
N LYS A 309 55.45 49.81 40.32
CA LYS A 309 54.95 48.85 41.33
C LYS A 309 53.43 48.76 41.67
N LYS A 310 52.90 47.54 41.49
CA LYS A 310 51.53 47.09 41.88
C LYS A 310 51.28 47.10 43.40
N THR A 311 50.05 47.36 43.83
CA THR A 311 49.53 46.97 45.17
C THR A 311 48.03 46.61 45.10
N LYS A 312 47.49 45.90 46.10
CA LYS A 312 46.11 45.35 46.16
C LYS A 312 45.29 46.05 47.26
N GLY A 313 43.97 46.25 47.10
CA GLY A 313 43.11 46.77 48.20
C GLY A 313 41.60 46.76 47.92
N LYS A 314 40.87 45.89 48.63
CA LYS A 314 39.42 45.57 48.56
C LYS A 314 38.43 46.64 49.08
N ASN A 315 37.20 46.57 48.55
CA ASN A 315 35.86 46.66 49.18
C ASN A 315 35.38 47.90 49.99
N GLU A 316 34.12 48.33 49.76
CA GLU A 316 32.94 48.37 50.68
C GLU A 316 31.82 49.32 50.13
N ILE A 317 30.56 49.39 50.63
CA ILE A 317 29.54 48.33 50.92
C ILE A 317 28.11 48.99 51.08
N GLN A 318 27.01 48.24 50.90
CA GLN A 318 25.59 48.58 51.26
C GLN A 318 24.91 49.81 50.59
N LYS A 319 23.59 50.09 50.73
CA LYS A 319 22.31 49.34 50.58
C LYS A 319 21.15 50.21 51.15
N THR A 320 20.08 50.51 50.37
CA THR A 320 18.72 50.84 50.90
C THR A 320 17.63 50.84 49.81
N ASN A 321 16.38 50.60 50.22
CA ASN A 321 15.07 50.68 49.53
C ASN A 321 14.04 51.13 50.63
N PRO A 322 12.73 51.46 50.39
CA PRO A 322 11.86 51.15 49.22
C PRO A 322 10.82 52.25 48.79
N LEU A 323 9.90 51.90 47.85
CA LEU A 323 8.54 52.46 47.60
C LEU A 323 8.43 53.91 47.02
N GLU A 324 7.46 54.33 46.17
CA GLU A 324 6.33 53.67 45.45
C GLU A 324 5.83 54.53 44.24
N ARG A 325 5.18 53.92 43.21
CA ARG A 325 4.17 54.53 42.26
C ARG A 325 4.64 55.66 41.28
N THR A 326 4.07 55.90 40.07
CA THR A 326 2.93 55.36 39.26
C THR A 326 3.29 55.42 37.74
N ALA A 327 2.54 54.73 36.86
CA ALA A 327 2.72 54.73 35.39
C ALA A 327 1.70 55.62 34.62
N MET A 328 1.84 55.72 33.28
CA MET A 328 0.88 56.35 32.35
C MET A 328 0.57 55.46 31.13
N VAL A 329 -0.52 55.77 30.42
CA VAL A 329 -1.21 54.91 29.43
C VAL A 329 -1.17 55.54 28.02
N GLY A 330 -1.21 54.72 26.96
CA GLY A 330 -1.39 55.16 25.57
C GLY A 330 -2.21 54.15 24.75
N GLY A 331 -3.13 54.65 23.91
CA GLY A 331 -4.04 53.85 23.07
C GLY A 331 -3.68 53.86 21.57
N VAL A 332 -4.44 53.13 20.76
CA VAL A 332 -4.14 52.83 19.34
C VAL A 332 -5.11 53.56 18.41
N ARG A 333 -4.62 54.09 17.27
CA ARG A 333 -5.49 54.68 16.22
C ARG A 333 -6.02 53.59 15.28
N VAL A 334 -7.30 53.71 14.93
CA VAL A 334 -8.04 52.80 14.03
C VAL A 334 -8.83 53.61 13.00
N ARG A 335 -9.22 52.98 11.89
CA ARG A 335 -9.99 53.58 10.79
C ARG A 335 -11.27 52.81 10.53
N ALA A 336 -12.39 53.50 10.39
CA ALA A 336 -13.65 52.89 10.00
C ALA A 336 -13.62 52.42 8.54
N LEU A 337 -14.10 51.20 8.27
CA LEU A 337 -14.17 50.62 6.92
C LEU A 337 -15.54 50.84 6.24
N TYR A 338 -16.58 51.16 7.02
CA TYR A 338 -17.97 51.30 6.59
C TYR A 338 -18.65 52.49 7.29
N ASP A 339 -19.76 52.98 6.75
CA ASP A 339 -20.63 53.94 7.44
C ASP A 339 -21.46 53.22 8.52
N TYR A 340 -21.49 53.78 9.73
CA TYR A 340 -22.28 53.28 10.87
C TYR A 340 -23.00 54.43 11.58
N VAL A 341 -24.24 54.19 11.98
CA VAL A 341 -25.06 55.13 12.75
C VAL A 341 -25.51 54.42 14.01
N GLY A 342 -25.06 54.92 15.16
CA GLY A 342 -25.43 54.41 16.47
C GLY A 342 -26.94 54.49 16.69
N GLN A 343 -27.50 53.43 17.24
CA GLN A 343 -28.93 53.24 17.49
C GLN A 343 -29.30 53.58 18.93
N GLU A 344 -28.36 53.40 19.87
CA GLU A 344 -28.50 53.82 21.28
C GLU A 344 -27.60 55.01 21.64
N THR A 345 -27.88 55.68 22.77
CA THR A 345 -27.28 56.98 23.13
C THR A 345 -25.80 56.93 23.51
N ASP A 346 -25.26 55.73 23.67
CA ASP A 346 -23.88 55.41 24.02
C ASP A 346 -23.14 54.64 22.90
N GLU A 347 -23.72 54.58 21.70
CA GLU A 347 -23.05 54.11 20.47
C GLU A 347 -22.50 55.28 19.63
N LEU A 348 -21.35 55.09 18.96
CA LEU A 348 -20.66 56.15 18.23
C LEU A 348 -20.97 56.09 16.72
N SER A 349 -21.49 57.17 16.14
CA SER A 349 -21.74 57.27 14.69
C SER A 349 -20.51 57.75 13.91
N PHE A 350 -20.16 57.07 12.82
CA PHE A 350 -18.97 57.34 12.02
C PHE A 350 -19.14 56.93 10.55
N LYS A 351 -18.18 57.32 9.71
CA LYS A 351 -18.16 57.05 8.26
C LYS A 351 -16.94 56.30 7.77
N ALA A 352 -17.11 55.58 6.66
CA ALA A 352 -16.03 54.88 5.98
C ALA A 352 -14.86 55.85 5.67
N GLY A 353 -13.67 55.55 6.20
CA GLY A 353 -12.47 56.37 6.07
C GLY A 353 -12.18 57.32 7.25
N GLU A 354 -13.06 57.45 8.25
CA GLU A 354 -12.78 58.25 9.45
C GLU A 354 -11.82 57.53 10.43
N ASP A 355 -10.91 58.30 11.04
CA ASP A 355 -9.93 57.81 12.03
C ASP A 355 -10.37 58.15 13.47
N PHE A 356 -10.24 57.20 14.40
CA PHE A 356 -10.53 57.39 15.83
C PHE A 356 -9.57 56.60 16.74
N LEU A 357 -9.68 56.76 18.07
CA LEU A 357 -8.77 56.15 19.04
C LEU A 357 -9.45 54.99 19.81
N LYS A 358 -8.90 53.78 19.71
CA LYS A 358 -9.28 52.62 20.54
C LYS A 358 -8.50 52.65 21.85
N ILE A 359 -9.21 52.65 22.98
CA ILE A 359 -8.65 52.85 24.33
C ILE A 359 -8.59 51.53 25.11
N GLN A 360 -9.48 50.58 24.84
CA GLN A 360 -9.48 49.24 25.44
C GLN A 360 -9.74 48.17 24.36
N GLU A 361 -9.29 46.95 24.63
CA GLU A 361 -9.62 45.76 23.83
C GLU A 361 -11.06 45.28 24.10
N GLU A 362 -11.45 44.20 23.44
CA GLU A 362 -12.81 43.68 23.38
C GLU A 362 -13.22 42.98 24.69
N ASP A 363 -14.48 43.11 25.10
CA ASP A 363 -15.03 42.42 26.27
C ASP A 363 -15.77 41.10 25.93
N ASP A 364 -16.20 40.36 26.95
CA ASP A 364 -16.91 39.08 26.82
C ASP A 364 -18.26 39.16 26.06
N GLN A 365 -18.69 40.36 25.63
CA GLN A 365 -19.90 40.63 24.85
C GLN A 365 -19.61 41.24 23.47
N GLY A 366 -18.34 41.42 23.10
CA GLY A 366 -17.90 41.91 21.78
C GLY A 366 -17.72 43.43 21.68
N TRP A 367 -17.82 44.18 22.79
CA TRP A 367 -17.75 45.63 22.75
C TRP A 367 -16.32 46.17 22.87
N CYS A 368 -15.98 47.16 22.06
CA CYS A 368 -14.71 47.90 22.15
C CYS A 368 -14.95 49.35 22.59
N ARG A 369 -14.02 49.93 23.37
CA ARG A 369 -14.15 51.31 23.87
C ARG A 369 -13.38 52.31 23.02
N GLY A 370 -14.09 53.16 22.28
CA GLY A 370 -13.55 54.18 21.39
C GLY A 370 -13.66 55.61 21.92
N MET A 371 -12.92 56.53 21.29
CA MET A 371 -13.02 57.98 21.53
C MET A 371 -12.87 58.78 20.23
N LYS A 372 -13.84 59.65 19.98
CA LYS A 372 -13.89 60.65 18.89
C LYS A 372 -14.48 61.94 19.48
N ASP A 373 -13.93 63.10 19.10
CA ASP A 373 -14.44 64.45 19.45
C ASP A 373 -14.89 64.64 20.92
N ALA A 374 -14.10 64.09 21.85
CA ALA A 374 -14.27 64.14 23.31
C ALA A 374 -15.50 63.40 23.90
N LEU A 375 -16.14 62.50 23.15
CA LEU A 375 -17.14 61.54 23.65
C LEU A 375 -16.58 60.11 23.68
N VAL A 376 -17.15 59.27 24.54
CA VAL A 376 -16.66 57.91 24.86
C VAL A 376 -17.84 56.93 24.85
N CYS A 377 -17.81 56.01 23.90
CA CYS A 377 -18.94 55.16 23.48
C CYS A 377 -18.45 53.78 23.02
N TYR A 378 -19.38 52.85 22.79
CA TYR A 378 -19.13 51.47 22.36
C TYR A 378 -19.68 51.18 20.94
N GLU A 379 -19.40 50.00 20.37
CA GLU A 379 -19.73 49.57 18.99
C GLU A 379 -20.01 48.05 18.91
N THR A 380 -20.90 47.59 18.01
CA THR A 380 -21.33 46.17 17.84
C THR A 380 -21.17 45.62 16.41
N ALA A 381 -21.14 44.28 16.25
CA ALA A 381 -20.94 43.62 14.95
C ALA A 381 -21.86 42.41 14.64
N SER A 382 -22.51 42.45 13.47
CA SER A 382 -23.22 41.33 12.79
C SER A 382 -24.52 40.83 13.47
N SER A 383 -25.40 40.02 12.87
CA SER A 383 -25.47 39.43 11.51
C SER A 383 -26.93 39.16 11.12
N SER A 384 -27.30 39.22 9.83
CA SER A 384 -28.57 38.64 9.31
C SER A 384 -28.64 38.54 7.79
N ARG A 385 -28.36 37.34 7.24
CA ARG A 385 -28.96 36.84 5.98
C ARG A 385 -28.77 35.32 5.84
N LYS A 386 -29.86 34.56 6.00
CA LYS A 386 -29.89 33.11 5.68
C LYS A 386 -31.34 32.69 5.38
N GLN A 387 -31.60 32.26 4.13
CA GLN A 387 -32.68 31.35 3.66
C GLN A 387 -32.99 31.60 2.18
N VAL A 388 -32.44 30.75 1.30
CA VAL A 388 -33.06 30.32 0.02
C VAL A 388 -32.60 28.87 -0.23
N LEU A 389 -33.47 28.06 -0.85
CA LEU A 389 -33.23 26.75 -1.48
C LEU A 389 -33.06 25.49 -0.59
N ASP A 390 -34.20 24.85 -0.31
CA ASP A 390 -34.28 23.40 -0.08
C ASP A 390 -34.07 22.62 -1.39
N SER A 391 -32.82 22.37 -1.77
CA SER A 391 -32.48 21.34 -2.78
C SER A 391 -31.03 20.83 -2.68
N ILE A 392 -30.47 20.80 -1.47
CA ILE A 392 -29.05 20.48 -1.25
C ILE A 392 -28.84 18.95 -1.32
N ILE A 393 -28.01 18.51 -2.25
CA ILE A 393 -27.45 17.16 -2.28
C ILE A 393 -26.69 16.94 -0.98
N GLN A 394 -27.03 15.95 -0.15
CA GLN A 394 -26.22 15.67 1.04
C GLN A 394 -24.84 15.15 0.60
N PRO A 395 -23.74 15.88 0.87
CA PRO A 395 -22.42 15.52 0.34
C PRO A 395 -21.86 14.24 0.98
N MET A 396 -22.37 13.88 2.16
CA MET A 396 -21.97 12.71 2.92
C MET A 396 -23.22 11.93 3.36
N GLU A 397 -23.54 10.87 2.63
CA GLU A 397 -24.74 10.07 2.83
C GLU A 397 -24.50 8.95 3.86
N PHE A 398 -25.51 8.62 4.67
CA PHE A 398 -25.43 7.57 5.69
C PHE A 398 -26.48 6.50 5.39
N ALA A 399 -26.11 5.23 5.60
CA ALA A 399 -27.02 4.10 5.39
C ALA A 399 -28.13 3.98 6.44
N CYS A 400 -28.09 4.80 7.49
CA CYS A 400 -29.02 4.83 8.62
C CYS A 400 -29.19 6.29 9.08
N GLY A 401 -30.37 6.65 9.61
CA GLY A 401 -30.59 7.97 10.22
C GLY A 401 -29.86 8.19 11.56
N PHE A 402 -29.22 7.14 12.09
CA PHE A 402 -28.59 7.08 13.42
C PHE A 402 -27.28 6.30 13.37
N VAL A 403 -26.38 6.56 14.33
CA VAL A 403 -25.28 5.64 14.66
C VAL A 403 -25.84 4.56 15.58
N TYR A 404 -25.93 3.33 15.07
CA TYR A 404 -26.40 2.18 15.84
C TYR A 404 -25.30 1.64 16.75
N VAL A 405 -25.66 1.29 17.98
CA VAL A 405 -24.81 0.62 18.95
C VAL A 405 -25.54 -0.60 19.49
N PRO A 406 -24.99 -1.82 19.40
CA PRO A 406 -25.67 -3.01 19.92
C PRO A 406 -25.95 -2.90 21.43
N PRO A 407 -27.16 -3.21 21.90
CA PRO A 407 -27.46 -3.23 23.33
C PRO A 407 -26.65 -4.32 24.04
N LEU A 408 -26.20 -4.02 25.27
CA LEU A 408 -25.32 -4.91 26.04
C LEU A 408 -26.07 -6.18 26.50
N THR A 409 -25.93 -7.26 25.74
CA THR A 409 -26.54 -8.56 26.06
C THR A 409 -25.94 -9.16 27.32
N ASN A 410 -26.73 -9.17 28.40
CA ASN A 410 -26.30 -9.58 29.74
C ASN A 410 -26.24 -11.11 29.88
N GLN A 411 -25.27 -11.76 29.20
CA GLN A 411 -25.02 -13.20 29.27
C GLN A 411 -23.57 -13.52 29.64
N GLN A 412 -23.40 -14.34 30.69
CA GLN A 412 -22.10 -14.86 31.12
C GLN A 412 -21.58 -15.96 30.18
N SER A 413 -21.15 -15.58 28.97
CA SER A 413 -20.38 -16.47 28.11
C SER A 413 -18.95 -16.60 28.62
N LYS A 414 -18.41 -17.83 28.65
CA LYS A 414 -17.04 -18.11 29.13
C LYS A 414 -16.01 -17.48 28.17
N PRO A 415 -14.89 -16.93 28.66
CA PRO A 415 -13.88 -16.29 27.81
C PRO A 415 -13.24 -17.30 26.85
N ASN A 416 -13.68 -17.27 25.59
CA ASN A 416 -13.18 -18.16 24.55
C ASN A 416 -11.88 -17.56 23.98
N HIS A 417 -10.73 -17.95 24.56
CA HIS A 417 -9.40 -17.42 24.23
C HIS A 417 -8.92 -17.79 22.81
N ASN A 418 -9.55 -17.24 21.76
CA ASN A 418 -9.06 -17.26 20.37
C ASN A 418 -9.84 -16.27 19.44
N ALA A 419 -9.85 -14.97 19.79
CA ALA A 419 -10.66 -13.96 19.08
C ALA A 419 -9.94 -12.67 18.61
N PHE A 420 -8.61 -12.52 18.80
CA PHE A 420 -7.86 -11.40 18.20
C PHE A 420 -7.56 -11.63 16.71
N LYS A 421 -8.61 -11.60 15.88
CA LYS A 421 -8.49 -11.65 14.41
C LYS A 421 -8.37 -10.25 13.84
N ARG A 422 -7.23 -9.97 13.18
CA ARG A 422 -6.98 -8.72 12.43
C ARG A 422 -7.99 -8.56 11.27
N SER A 423 -8.27 -7.30 10.90
CA SER A 423 -9.09 -6.92 9.73
C SER A 423 -8.99 -7.88 8.52
N ALA A 424 -10.15 -8.28 8.00
CA ALA A 424 -10.24 -9.25 6.92
C ALA A 424 -9.86 -8.70 5.53
N LEU A 425 -9.64 -7.39 5.40
CA LEU A 425 -9.55 -6.70 4.10
C LEU A 425 -8.12 -6.34 3.66
N LEU A 426 -7.08 -6.86 4.34
CA LEU A 426 -5.69 -6.41 4.17
C LEU A 426 -4.73 -7.48 3.61
N PRO A 427 -3.70 -7.08 2.84
CA PRO A 427 -2.51 -7.90 2.57
C PRO A 427 -1.61 -8.01 3.82
N PRO A 428 -0.64 -8.94 3.86
CA PRO A 428 0.27 -9.09 4.99
C PRO A 428 1.27 -7.92 5.09
N LEU A 429 1.11 -7.05 6.09
CA LEU A 429 2.10 -6.02 6.41
C LEU A 429 3.41 -6.62 6.97
N LYS A 430 4.55 -6.00 6.59
CA LYS A 430 5.87 -6.27 7.18
C LYS A 430 5.81 -6.07 8.71
N ILE A 431 6.34 -7.01 9.48
CA ILE A 431 6.17 -7.04 10.94
C ILE A 431 7.13 -6.05 11.63
N SER A 432 6.61 -4.90 12.05
CA SER A 432 7.21 -4.08 13.11
C SER A 432 7.00 -4.74 14.49
N ARG A 433 8.03 -4.72 15.35
CA ARG A 433 8.08 -5.49 16.61
C ARG A 433 7.65 -4.62 17.82
N PRO A 434 6.82 -5.13 18.76
CA PRO A 434 6.45 -4.37 19.96
C PRO A 434 7.64 -4.16 20.92
N ARG A 435 7.62 -3.04 21.66
CA ARG A 435 8.62 -2.68 22.69
C ARG A 435 8.11 -3.00 24.10
N THR A 436 8.35 -4.22 24.60
CA THR A 436 8.38 -4.53 26.05
C THR A 436 9.34 -5.70 26.31
N PRO A 437 10.19 -5.64 27.35
CA PRO A 437 11.04 -6.76 27.74
C PRO A 437 10.35 -7.72 28.74
N PRO A 438 10.72 -9.01 28.78
CA PRO A 438 10.35 -9.91 29.87
C PRO A 438 11.18 -9.64 31.15
N PRO A 439 10.71 -10.08 32.34
CA PRO A 439 11.44 -9.89 33.60
C PRO A 439 12.71 -10.75 33.72
N PRO A 440 13.71 -10.33 34.49
CA PRO A 440 14.98 -11.04 34.65
C PRO A 440 14.89 -12.21 35.66
N PRO A 441 15.68 -13.29 35.49
CA PRO A 441 15.90 -14.31 36.51
C PRO A 441 16.80 -13.78 37.66
N PRO A 442 16.77 -14.41 38.85
CA PRO A 442 17.51 -13.93 40.02
C PRO A 442 19.03 -14.10 39.88
N ALA A 443 19.78 -13.12 40.38
CA ALA A 443 21.24 -13.16 40.43
C ALA A 443 21.74 -13.88 41.69
N CYS A 444 22.87 -14.60 41.58
CA CYS A 444 23.61 -15.11 42.72
C CYS A 444 25.13 -14.94 42.49
N SER A 445 25.90 -14.73 43.56
CA SER A 445 27.24 -14.14 43.52
C SER A 445 28.38 -15.13 43.27
N ALA A 446 29.40 -14.72 42.52
CA ALA A 446 30.64 -15.48 42.30
C ALA A 446 31.68 -15.32 43.43
N LYS A 447 32.59 -16.31 43.57
CA LYS A 447 33.95 -16.17 44.14
C LYS A 447 34.90 -17.30 43.63
N PRO A 448 36.25 -17.12 43.67
CA PRO A 448 37.29 -17.96 43.03
C PRO A 448 37.88 -19.04 44.02
N PRO A 449 39.06 -19.75 43.85
CA PRO A 449 40.19 -19.54 42.90
C PRO A 449 41.09 -20.73 42.41
N VAL A 450 42.02 -20.43 41.47
CA VAL A 450 43.47 -20.81 41.37
C VAL A 450 43.99 -22.26 41.05
N ALA A 451 44.91 -22.33 40.05
CA ALA A 451 46.08 -23.24 39.77
C ALA A 451 45.94 -24.79 39.79
N SER A 452 46.20 -25.56 38.70
CA SER A 452 47.48 -25.96 38.01
C SER A 452 48.12 -27.28 38.57
N PRO A 453 49.07 -28.01 37.90
CA PRO A 453 49.69 -27.83 36.57
C PRO A 453 49.90 -29.14 35.71
N GLU A 454 50.50 -28.97 34.51
CA GLU A 454 51.43 -29.87 33.77
C GLU A 454 51.18 -31.39 33.49
N LYS A 455 51.39 -31.78 32.21
CA LYS A 455 52.66 -32.44 31.77
C LYS A 455 52.89 -32.43 30.25
N ARG A 456 54.12 -32.82 29.83
CA ARG A 456 54.78 -32.58 28.53
C ARG A 456 55.70 -33.77 28.17
N ILE A 457 55.85 -34.13 26.88
CA ILE A 457 57.02 -34.82 26.28
C ILE A 457 56.92 -34.85 24.72
N LEU A 458 58.02 -35.19 24.02
CA LEU A 458 58.30 -34.85 22.60
C LEU A 458 59.14 -35.93 21.88
N GLY A 459 58.98 -36.07 20.55
CA GLY A 459 59.85 -36.82 19.60
C GLY A 459 59.06 -37.18 18.32
N GLN A 460 59.45 -36.94 17.05
CA GLN A 460 60.71 -37.12 16.29
C GLN A 460 61.11 -38.60 16.07
N MET A 461 61.53 -39.09 14.89
CA MET A 461 61.65 -38.55 13.51
C MET A 461 61.82 -39.72 12.49
N ALA A 462 61.41 -39.59 11.21
CA ALA A 462 61.83 -40.42 10.06
C ALA A 462 61.44 -39.79 8.70
N VAL A 463 62.07 -40.19 7.58
CA VAL A 463 62.02 -39.52 6.24
C VAL A 463 62.06 -40.56 5.08
N SER A 464 61.82 -40.11 3.83
CA SER A 464 61.85 -40.80 2.51
C SER A 464 60.58 -41.59 2.16
N GLU A 465 60.10 -41.70 0.92
CA GLU A 465 60.12 -40.93 -0.36
C GLU A 465 59.62 -41.95 -1.40
N ASP A 466 58.58 -41.66 -2.19
CA ASP A 466 58.63 -41.83 -3.66
C ASP A 466 57.42 -41.19 -4.40
N ALA A 467 57.56 -41.08 -5.72
CA ALA A 467 56.70 -40.56 -6.79
C ALA A 467 55.23 -41.10 -6.87
N LYS A 468 54.25 -40.49 -7.58
CA LYS A 468 54.16 -39.28 -8.46
C LYS A 468 52.67 -38.91 -8.73
N ASN A 469 52.38 -37.61 -8.93
CA ASN A 469 51.30 -36.97 -9.74
C ASN A 469 49.82 -37.44 -9.58
N ILE A 470 48.77 -36.61 -9.72
CA ILE A 470 48.59 -35.29 -10.36
C ILE A 470 47.88 -34.33 -9.38
N VAL A 471 48.20 -33.03 -9.39
CA VAL A 471 47.60 -32.01 -8.49
C VAL A 471 47.25 -30.70 -9.23
N ASN A 472 46.13 -30.12 -8.79
CA ASN A 472 45.58 -28.76 -8.91
C ASN A 472 46.52 -27.60 -9.31
N ASN A 473 45.94 -26.52 -9.87
CA ASN A 473 45.67 -25.32 -9.04
C ASN A 473 44.73 -24.28 -9.68
N LEU A 474 43.91 -23.66 -8.83
CA LEU A 474 43.33 -22.34 -9.06
C LEU A 474 44.39 -21.27 -8.73
N PRO A 475 44.42 -20.13 -9.45
CA PRO A 475 45.06 -18.92 -8.96
C PRO A 475 44.13 -18.16 -8.01
N ALA A 476 44.67 -17.67 -6.89
CA ALA A 476 44.02 -16.64 -6.06
C ALA A 476 44.30 -15.24 -6.64
N TYR A 477 43.53 -14.24 -6.23
CA TYR A 477 43.74 -12.84 -6.63
C TYR A 477 43.62 -11.90 -5.42
N GLU A 478 44.71 -11.20 -5.10
CA GLU A 478 44.74 -10.05 -4.19
C GLU A 478 45.55 -8.91 -4.82
N ASN A 479 45.18 -7.67 -4.51
CA ASN A 479 45.73 -6.48 -5.16
C ASN A 479 47.01 -5.96 -4.47
N SER A 480 48.03 -5.62 -5.26
CA SER A 480 48.96 -4.51 -4.98
C SER A 480 49.82 -4.21 -6.21
N ALA A 481 50.47 -3.04 -6.26
CA ALA A 481 51.28 -2.59 -7.39
C ALA A 481 52.62 -2.02 -6.92
N PHE A 482 53.73 -2.30 -7.63
CA PHE A 482 54.76 -1.30 -8.02
C PHE A 482 55.90 -1.90 -8.92
N LEU A 483 56.23 -1.13 -9.97
CA LEU A 483 57.46 -0.98 -10.81
C LEU A 483 58.63 -2.02 -10.87
N LEU A 484 58.92 -2.43 -12.13
CA LEU A 484 60.22 -2.37 -12.89
C LEU A 484 61.49 -3.17 -12.48
N LYS A 485 61.88 -4.18 -13.29
CA LYS A 485 63.00 -4.17 -14.30
C LYS A 485 63.14 -5.56 -14.99
N ALA A 486 63.23 -5.65 -16.32
CA ALA A 486 64.42 -5.63 -17.20
C ALA A 486 65.36 -6.85 -17.05
N GLU A 487 65.95 -7.47 -18.09
CA GLU A 487 65.92 -7.31 -19.57
C GLU A 487 66.46 -8.62 -20.23
N SER A 488 66.41 -8.92 -21.54
CA SER A 488 65.97 -8.15 -22.72
C SER A 488 64.87 -8.89 -23.54
N ALA A 489 64.94 -9.39 -24.79
CA ALA A 489 65.96 -9.57 -25.85
C ALA A 489 65.34 -9.39 -27.27
N ASN A 490 66.04 -9.69 -28.38
CA ASN A 490 65.60 -9.33 -29.75
C ASN A 490 66.22 -10.23 -30.88
N PRO A 491 65.71 -10.26 -32.14
CA PRO A 491 65.86 -9.13 -33.09
C PRO A 491 64.67 -8.81 -34.04
N ALA A 492 64.74 -7.62 -34.65
CA ALA A 492 63.84 -7.09 -35.70
C ALA A 492 64.59 -6.97 -37.06
N PRO A 493 64.11 -6.26 -38.12
CA PRO A 493 63.82 -4.80 -38.14
C PRO A 493 62.32 -4.47 -38.37
N GLU A 494 61.81 -3.23 -38.26
CA GLU A 494 62.30 -1.95 -37.71
C GLU A 494 61.06 -1.15 -37.17
N GLY A 495 60.86 0.18 -37.11
CA GLY A 495 61.61 1.40 -37.47
C GLY A 495 60.67 2.56 -37.87
N PRO A 496 61.15 3.79 -38.16
CA PRO A 496 62.50 4.31 -37.89
C PRO A 496 62.56 5.50 -36.91
N CYS A 497 61.57 6.42 -36.91
CA CYS A 497 61.68 7.73 -36.22
C CYS A 497 60.38 8.24 -35.54
N ARG A 498 60.35 9.07 -34.47
CA ARG A 498 61.34 9.86 -33.66
C ARG A 498 61.45 11.38 -33.95
N PRO A 499 61.95 12.24 -33.01
CA PRO A 499 62.12 12.09 -31.53
C PRO A 499 61.88 13.38 -30.63
N VAL A 500 62.18 13.25 -29.31
CA VAL A 500 62.71 14.25 -28.31
C VAL A 500 61.75 15.00 -27.32
N ALA A 501 61.61 14.49 -26.08
CA ALA A 501 62.21 14.96 -24.78
C ALA A 501 62.51 16.48 -24.47
N PRO A 502 62.90 16.89 -23.22
CA PRO A 502 62.46 16.48 -21.86
C PRO A 502 62.40 17.60 -20.74
N SER A 503 61.82 17.26 -19.56
CA SER A 503 62.25 17.64 -18.17
C SER A 503 61.96 19.02 -17.51
N ALA A 504 61.69 18.95 -16.18
CA ALA A 504 62.27 19.76 -15.07
C ALA A 504 61.50 20.93 -14.35
N VAL A 505 61.13 20.66 -13.07
CA VAL A 505 61.12 21.52 -11.82
C VAL A 505 60.18 22.74 -11.62
N VAL A 506 59.72 22.90 -10.36
CA VAL A 506 59.45 24.11 -9.52
C VAL A 506 58.04 24.16 -8.88
N ARG A 507 57.93 24.83 -7.72
CA ARG A 507 56.80 24.86 -6.76
C ARG A 507 56.17 26.27 -6.65
N LYS A 508 55.00 26.31 -5.99
CA LYS A 508 54.31 27.43 -5.29
C LYS A 508 53.31 28.26 -6.10
N ALA A 509 52.24 28.63 -5.42
CA ALA A 509 51.25 29.63 -5.82
C ALA A 509 51.60 31.03 -5.26
N LEU A 510 50.91 32.08 -5.73
CA LEU A 510 50.06 32.98 -4.91
C LEU A 510 49.56 34.21 -5.71
N LEU A 511 48.22 34.34 -5.83
CA LEU A 511 47.41 35.59 -5.82
C LEU A 511 47.48 36.60 -7.03
N PRO A 512 46.49 37.53 -7.17
CA PRO A 512 46.19 38.35 -8.38
C PRO A 512 46.63 39.85 -8.20
N PRO A 513 46.23 40.89 -9.00
CA PRO A 513 45.34 41.06 -10.19
C PRO A 513 46.10 41.79 -11.37
N PRO A 514 45.59 42.68 -12.30
CA PRO A 514 44.24 43.20 -12.65
C PRO A 514 43.91 43.31 -14.18
N MET A 515 42.97 44.20 -14.57
CA MET A 515 42.46 44.47 -15.94
C MET A 515 43.37 45.35 -16.85
N ARG A 516 43.42 45.10 -18.17
CA ARG A 516 43.05 46.03 -19.28
C ARG A 516 43.28 45.42 -20.70
N ALA A 517 42.88 46.13 -21.77
CA ALA A 517 42.75 45.62 -23.15
C ALA A 517 43.14 46.63 -24.27
N GLN A 518 43.30 46.12 -25.50
CA GLN A 518 43.19 46.79 -26.83
C GLN A 518 42.53 45.81 -27.82
N LEU A 519 41.83 46.13 -28.92
CA LEU A 519 41.60 47.32 -29.79
C LEU A 519 42.34 47.33 -31.15
N ASP A 520 41.73 48.07 -32.09
CA ASP A 520 42.16 48.47 -33.45
C ASP A 520 42.07 47.41 -34.58
N ASN A 521 41.59 47.70 -35.81
CA ASN A 521 41.44 49.01 -36.49
C ASN A 521 40.38 49.04 -37.64
N ASN A 522 39.65 50.17 -37.81
CA ASN A 522 39.07 50.77 -39.06
C ASN A 522 38.00 50.04 -39.94
N CYS A 523 37.08 50.69 -40.71
CA CYS A 523 36.39 52.02 -40.68
C CYS A 523 35.13 52.03 -41.66
N PRO A 524 34.49 53.13 -42.18
CA PRO A 524 33.02 53.33 -42.18
C PRO A 524 32.39 53.53 -43.61
N PRO A 525 31.24 54.23 -43.88
CA PRO A 525 30.02 54.60 -43.10
C PRO A 525 28.62 54.29 -43.76
N VAL A 526 27.58 54.01 -42.93
CA VAL A 526 26.27 54.71 -42.71
C VAL A 526 25.42 55.15 -43.94
N PRO A 527 24.06 54.97 -43.98
CA PRO A 527 23.10 54.83 -42.86
C PRO A 527 22.22 53.54 -42.83
N ALA A 528 21.24 53.48 -41.92
CA ALA A 528 20.25 52.39 -41.75
C ALA A 528 18.93 52.88 -41.11
N SER A 529 17.83 52.12 -41.22
CA SER A 529 16.55 52.34 -40.50
C SER A 529 15.91 51.05 -39.97
N GLN A 530 16.02 50.83 -38.65
CA GLN A 530 15.16 50.12 -37.68
C GLN A 530 14.12 49.02 -38.09
N PRO A 531 13.80 48.05 -37.19
CA PRO A 531 14.69 47.37 -36.23
C PRO A 531 14.33 45.87 -36.00
N LEU A 532 15.16 44.92 -36.45
CA LEU A 532 15.01 43.48 -36.14
C LEU A 532 16.40 42.80 -36.12
N LYS A 533 16.61 41.86 -35.18
CA LYS A 533 17.31 40.55 -35.24
C LYS A 533 18.50 40.36 -36.23
N ASP A 534 19.59 39.63 -35.96
CA ASP A 534 20.08 38.72 -34.90
C ASP A 534 21.57 38.37 -35.27
N LEU A 535 22.48 37.65 -34.59
CA LEU A 535 22.60 36.88 -33.31
C LEU A 535 24.13 36.61 -33.04
N ASN A 536 24.49 35.97 -31.92
CA ASN A 536 25.69 35.12 -31.70
C ASN A 536 27.11 35.79 -31.59
N PHE A 537 28.12 35.22 -30.90
CA PHE A 537 28.58 33.81 -30.92
C PHE A 537 29.01 33.15 -29.58
N ASP A 538 29.20 31.83 -29.66
CA ASP A 538 29.32 30.82 -28.59
C ASP A 538 30.56 30.85 -27.68
N SER A 539 30.47 30.20 -26.51
CA SER A 539 31.28 29.00 -26.21
C SER A 539 30.77 28.18 -25.01
N GLN A 540 30.48 26.90 -25.29
CA GLN A 540 30.11 25.72 -24.48
C GLN A 540 30.27 25.66 -22.93
N GLU A 541 29.31 24.91 -22.35
CA GLU A 541 29.43 23.80 -21.37
C GLU A 541 29.07 23.93 -19.86
N GLN A 542 28.38 22.86 -19.43
CA GLN A 542 28.11 22.31 -18.08
C GLN A 542 27.09 22.94 -17.10
N GLU A 543 26.03 22.15 -16.87
CA GLU A 543 25.34 21.79 -15.61
C GLU A 543 25.24 22.77 -14.42
N LEU A 544 23.99 22.99 -13.97
CA LEU A 544 23.42 22.63 -12.64
C LEU A 544 21.99 23.21 -12.55
N THR A 545 20.94 22.38 -12.53
CA THR A 545 20.27 21.82 -11.33
C THR A 545 19.33 22.80 -10.61
N TYR A 546 18.04 22.44 -10.54
CA TYR A 546 16.99 23.19 -9.82
C TYR A 546 16.91 22.78 -8.35
N ASP A 547 16.65 23.76 -7.47
CA ASP A 547 16.29 23.58 -6.06
C ASP A 547 14.77 23.49 -5.85
N LEU A 548 14.34 22.86 -4.75
CA LEU A 548 12.94 22.91 -4.26
C LEU A 548 12.91 23.16 -2.74
N PRO A 549 12.01 24.01 -2.19
CA PRO A 549 12.14 24.49 -0.80
C PRO A 549 11.86 23.48 0.32
N LYS A 550 12.26 23.89 1.53
CA LYS A 550 12.33 23.08 2.76
C LYS A 550 10.99 22.99 3.50
N GLN A 551 10.81 21.91 4.27
CA GLN A 551 9.92 21.88 5.43
C GLN A 551 10.58 22.58 6.64
N LEU A 552 9.77 23.04 7.60
CA LEU A 552 10.23 23.42 8.94
C LEU A 552 9.42 22.71 10.02
N THR A 553 10.10 22.38 11.13
CA THR A 553 9.62 21.60 12.28
C THR A 553 9.64 22.47 13.55
N TYR A 554 9.87 21.86 14.74
CA TYR A 554 10.17 22.49 16.05
C TYR A 554 8.96 23.00 16.89
N THR A 555 8.87 22.79 18.21
CA THR A 555 9.44 21.72 19.10
C THR A 555 8.65 21.64 20.41
N LEU A 556 8.96 20.67 21.28
CA LEU A 556 8.46 20.57 22.66
C LEU A 556 9.65 20.21 23.60
N PRO A 557 9.91 20.95 24.70
CA PRO A 557 11.09 20.70 25.54
C PRO A 557 10.90 19.71 26.71
N GLU A 558 11.95 18.93 26.88
CA GLU A 558 12.44 18.15 28.02
C GLU A 558 12.65 18.99 29.32
N ILE A 559 12.97 18.50 30.55
CA ILE A 559 13.25 17.16 31.15
C ILE A 559 13.14 17.29 32.70
N GLU A 560 12.92 16.21 33.47
CA GLU A 560 13.68 15.83 34.70
C GLU A 560 13.21 14.48 35.31
N LYS A 561 13.82 14.01 36.41
CA LYS A 561 13.96 12.57 36.75
C LYS A 561 13.41 12.16 38.14
N HIS A 562 13.00 10.87 38.21
CA HIS A 562 12.90 9.91 39.34
C HIS A 562 13.58 10.27 40.70
N PRO A 563 13.09 9.74 41.87
CA PRO A 563 12.68 8.33 42.03
C PRO A 563 11.57 7.95 43.07
N SER A 564 11.26 6.64 43.09
CA SER A 564 10.81 5.77 44.22
C SER A 564 9.53 6.08 45.04
N ASP A 565 8.61 5.11 45.00
CA ASP A 565 7.57 4.79 46.00
C ASP A 565 8.22 4.13 47.26
N PRO A 566 7.62 4.18 48.48
CA PRO A 566 6.68 3.09 48.84
C PRO A 566 5.57 3.37 49.89
N GLU A 567 4.48 2.58 49.76
CA GLU A 567 3.58 2.07 50.81
C GLU A 567 2.65 3.03 51.62
N TYR A 568 1.79 2.42 52.44
CA TYR A 568 0.44 2.87 52.78
C TYR A 568 0.25 3.17 54.29
N SER A 569 -0.89 3.80 54.62
CA SER A 569 -1.66 3.62 55.87
C SER A 569 -1.38 4.49 57.13
N TYR A 570 -2.31 5.42 57.37
CA TYR A 570 -2.80 5.98 58.67
C TYR A 570 -1.84 6.64 59.68
N ASN A 571 -2.19 7.88 60.10
CA ASN A 571 -2.72 8.14 61.45
C ASN A 571 -3.41 9.52 61.60
N ILE A 572 -4.26 9.66 62.62
CA ILE A 572 -5.08 10.81 63.10
C ILE A 572 -4.85 10.85 64.62
N PRO A 573 -4.66 11.99 65.35
CA PRO A 573 -5.60 13.14 65.52
C PRO A 573 -4.88 14.52 65.67
N GLU A 574 -5.47 15.67 66.06
CA GLU A 574 -6.86 16.18 66.25
C GLU A 574 -6.91 17.60 65.59
N GLY A 575 -7.81 18.58 65.80
CA GLY A 575 -8.94 18.86 66.71
C GLY A 575 -9.40 20.33 66.50
N SER A 576 -10.35 20.95 67.21
CA SER A 576 -11.34 20.53 68.22
C SER A 576 -12.51 21.56 68.19
N GLY A 577 -13.72 21.26 68.69
CA GLY A 577 -14.83 22.23 68.68
C GLY A 577 -16.23 21.63 68.88
N VAL A 578 -16.67 21.50 70.14
CA VAL A 578 -17.91 20.79 70.52
C VAL A 578 -19.10 21.75 70.70
N GLY A 579 -20.27 21.37 70.17
CA GLY A 579 -21.57 21.96 70.50
C GLY A 579 -22.72 20.99 70.23
N LEU A 580 -23.55 20.68 71.24
CA LEU A 580 -24.50 19.57 71.20
C LEU A 580 -25.80 19.88 71.97
N ARG A 581 -26.99 19.66 71.35
CA ARG A 581 -28.18 18.94 71.90
C ARG A 581 -29.57 19.42 71.39
N HIS A 582 -30.34 18.42 70.92
CA HIS A 582 -31.77 18.12 71.19
C HIS A 582 -32.99 18.93 70.65
N LEU A 583 -33.75 18.25 69.77
CA LEU A 583 -35.15 17.77 69.93
C LEU A 583 -36.41 18.67 69.73
N ILE A 584 -37.33 18.10 68.92
CA ILE A 584 -38.81 17.94 69.14
C ILE A 584 -39.83 19.04 68.69
N ASN A 585 -40.59 18.68 67.64
CA ASN A 585 -42.05 18.80 67.39
C ASN A 585 -42.83 20.09 67.01
N VAL A 586 -43.75 19.87 66.03
CA VAL A 586 -45.19 20.28 65.95
C VAL A 586 -45.63 21.61 65.26
N ALA A 587 -46.14 21.41 64.02
CA ALA A 587 -47.43 21.85 63.42
C ALA A 587 -47.87 23.33 63.16
N ASN A 588 -48.33 23.53 61.91
CA ASN A 588 -49.54 24.25 61.43
C ASN A 588 -49.90 25.69 61.86
N SER A 589 -50.14 26.56 60.86
CA SER A 589 -51.47 27.22 60.62
C SER A 589 -51.49 28.03 59.30
N LYS A 590 -52.65 28.66 58.95
CA LYS A 590 -52.97 29.32 57.65
C LYS A 590 -53.55 30.74 57.87
N LEU A 591 -53.58 31.63 56.85
CA LEU A 591 -54.81 32.28 56.28
C LEU A 591 -54.57 33.35 55.17
N HIS A 592 -55.64 34.05 54.71
CA HIS A 592 -55.86 34.61 53.36
C HIS A 592 -56.29 36.10 53.26
N VAL A 593 -56.15 36.70 52.06
CA VAL A 593 -56.84 37.91 51.48
C VAL A 593 -56.45 38.04 49.97
N LYS A 594 -57.15 38.65 48.97
CA LYS A 594 -58.57 38.92 48.61
C LYS A 594 -58.68 39.16 47.06
N SER A 595 -59.79 39.69 46.50
CA SER A 595 -60.06 39.91 45.05
C SER A 595 -60.96 41.16 44.79
N ALA A 596 -61.31 41.67 43.59
CA ALA A 596 -61.15 41.25 42.16
C ALA A 596 -60.39 42.33 41.30
N PRO A 597 -60.77 42.91 40.11
CA PRO A 597 -62.04 43.04 39.34
C PRO A 597 -61.96 42.62 37.81
N PRO A 598 -62.97 42.88 36.92
CA PRO A 598 -63.02 42.38 35.52
C PRO A 598 -63.01 43.41 34.35
N LEU A 599 -63.09 42.91 33.09
CA LEU A 599 -62.83 43.59 31.79
C LEU A 599 -64.06 44.14 31.02
N PRO A 600 -63.87 45.13 30.11
CA PRO A 600 -64.77 45.49 29.00
C PRO A 600 -64.35 44.87 27.62
N PRO A 601 -65.19 44.94 26.55
CA PRO A 601 -65.00 44.18 25.30
C PRO A 601 -64.22 44.89 24.17
N ARG A 602 -63.88 44.12 23.12
CA ARG A 602 -63.01 44.48 21.98
C ARG A 602 -63.79 44.91 20.72
N PRO A 603 -63.59 46.13 20.17
CA PRO A 603 -64.06 46.53 18.84
C PRO A 603 -63.28 45.87 17.69
N SER A 604 -63.85 45.88 16.47
CA SER A 604 -63.49 44.92 15.42
C SER A 604 -63.08 45.53 14.07
N PHE A 605 -61.77 45.57 13.79
CA PHE A 605 -61.21 45.40 12.44
C PHE A 605 -59.76 44.87 12.54
N MET A 606 -59.10 44.64 11.40
CA MET A 606 -57.74 44.07 11.28
C MET A 606 -57.53 42.71 11.97
N LYS A 607 -58.06 41.66 11.30
CA LYS A 607 -57.64 40.27 11.51
C LYS A 607 -56.48 39.93 10.56
N ARG A 608 -55.49 39.18 11.08
CA ARG A 608 -54.48 38.35 10.39
C ARG A 608 -53.40 39.06 9.54
N ILE A 609 -52.14 38.86 9.94
CA ILE A 609 -51.02 38.27 9.17
C ILE A 609 -49.75 38.37 10.05
N PRO A 610 -48.79 37.40 10.03
CA PRO A 610 -48.86 35.97 9.71
C PRO A 610 -48.34 35.08 10.88
N ASP A 611 -48.22 33.77 10.64
CA ASP A 611 -47.73 32.79 11.62
C ASP A 611 -46.20 32.58 11.55
N TYR A 612 -45.45 32.95 12.61
CA TYR A 612 -44.09 32.40 12.85
C TYR A 612 -43.64 32.36 14.34
N VAL A 613 -44.55 32.13 15.28
CA VAL A 613 -44.22 31.58 16.62
C VAL A 613 -45.28 30.57 17.05
N VAL A 614 -44.84 29.36 17.43
CA VAL A 614 -45.62 28.42 18.25
C VAL A 614 -44.90 28.28 19.59
N LEU A 615 -45.59 28.58 20.70
CA LEU A 615 -45.07 28.37 22.05
C LEU A 615 -45.60 27.05 22.64
N LEU A 616 -44.74 26.37 23.39
CA LEU A 616 -44.96 25.04 23.95
C LEU A 616 -45.82 25.07 25.22
N PRO A 617 -46.77 24.14 25.40
CA PRO A 617 -47.39 23.87 26.70
C PRO A 617 -46.82 22.61 27.39
N LYS A 618 -46.31 22.81 28.61
CA LYS A 618 -46.35 21.86 29.75
C LYS A 618 -47.10 22.61 30.87
N SER A 619 -47.85 22.05 31.82
CA SER A 619 -48.17 20.65 32.19
C SER A 619 -49.71 20.57 32.43
N THR A 620 -50.39 19.69 33.20
CA THR A 620 -50.04 18.90 34.41
C THR A 620 -51.04 17.74 34.65
N THR A 621 -50.73 16.85 35.58
CA THR A 621 -51.39 15.56 35.88
C THR A 621 -52.42 15.56 37.03
N SER A 622 -53.48 14.74 36.92
CA SER A 622 -54.16 14.00 38.01
C SER A 622 -55.28 13.11 37.42
N SER A 623 -55.69 11.96 37.98
CA SER A 623 -55.17 11.12 39.08
C SER A 623 -55.63 9.66 38.95
N THR A 624 -54.91 8.73 39.58
CA THR A 624 -55.23 7.30 39.81
C THR A 624 -56.33 7.10 40.88
N PRO A 625 -56.79 5.86 41.17
CA PRO A 625 -57.04 4.68 40.31
C PRO A 625 -58.45 4.05 40.56
N ILE A 626 -58.81 2.95 39.88
CA ILE A 626 -59.47 1.74 40.42
C ILE A 626 -59.65 0.67 39.33
N ALA A 627 -59.62 -0.59 39.72
CA ALA A 627 -59.96 -1.80 38.97
C ALA A 627 -60.64 -2.79 39.96
N PRO A 628 -61.29 -3.91 39.55
CA PRO A 628 -61.25 -4.56 38.22
C PRO A 628 -62.65 -5.03 37.72
N GLN A 629 -62.64 -6.07 36.87
CA GLN A 629 -63.76 -6.89 36.34
C GLN A 629 -64.48 -6.37 35.08
N VAL A 630 -64.94 -7.23 34.15
CA VAL A 630 -64.43 -8.49 33.54
C VAL A 630 -65.44 -8.90 32.44
N ASP A 631 -64.96 -9.35 31.27
CA ASP A 631 -65.67 -10.00 30.14
C ASP A 631 -66.93 -9.29 29.53
N SER A 632 -67.12 -9.23 28.21
CA SER A 632 -67.07 -10.37 27.29
C SER A 632 -66.75 -9.98 25.82
N HIS A 633 -66.15 -10.94 25.11
CA HIS A 633 -66.24 -11.31 23.67
C HIS A 633 -67.09 -10.43 22.71
N ALA A 634 -66.76 -10.20 21.44
CA ALA A 634 -65.69 -10.65 20.51
C ALA A 634 -65.85 -9.84 19.16
N PRO A 635 -65.07 -10.05 18.06
CA PRO A 635 -63.93 -10.95 17.81
C PRO A 635 -62.63 -10.21 17.39
N ALA A 636 -61.56 -10.97 17.15
CA ALA A 636 -60.26 -10.45 16.76
C ALA A 636 -60.05 -10.31 15.23
N SER A 637 -59.24 -9.31 14.85
CA SER A 637 -58.53 -9.25 13.57
C SER A 637 -57.04 -9.04 13.87
N THR A 638 -56.17 -9.92 13.37
CA THR A 638 -54.77 -10.03 13.78
C THR A 638 -53.86 -9.02 13.06
N ASN A 639 -53.19 -8.16 13.82
CA ASN A 639 -52.05 -7.34 13.36
C ASN A 639 -50.79 -7.73 14.15
N PRO A 640 -49.79 -8.40 13.55
CA PRO A 640 -48.58 -8.82 14.23
C PRO A 640 -47.51 -7.71 14.26
N ALA A 641 -47.70 -6.71 15.14
CA ALA A 641 -46.68 -5.71 15.44
C ALA A 641 -45.78 -6.18 16.60
N PHE A 642 -44.88 -7.12 16.34
CA PHE A 642 -43.81 -7.45 17.29
C PHE A 642 -42.82 -6.27 17.37
N LEU A 643 -42.57 -5.78 18.57
CA LEU A 643 -41.48 -4.84 18.86
C LEU A 643 -40.17 -5.63 18.87
N ASP A 644 -39.52 -5.67 17.70
CA ASP A 644 -38.39 -6.53 17.41
C ASP A 644 -37.06 -5.92 17.91
N ASN A 645 -36.92 -5.89 19.23
CA ASN A 645 -35.74 -5.35 19.92
C ASN A 645 -34.52 -6.31 19.91
N GLU A 646 -34.53 -7.39 19.11
CA GLU A 646 -33.32 -8.23 18.98
C GLU A 646 -32.18 -7.44 18.31
N PRO A 647 -30.92 -7.63 18.72
CA PRO A 647 -29.77 -6.98 18.08
C PRO A 647 -29.72 -7.20 16.57
N LEU A 648 -29.29 -6.20 15.82
CA LEU A 648 -29.19 -6.30 14.36
C LEU A 648 -28.14 -7.35 13.93
N PRO A 649 -28.47 -8.23 12.95
CA PRO A 649 -27.60 -9.35 12.56
C PRO A 649 -26.42 -8.93 11.67
N GLY A 650 -26.42 -7.70 11.17
CA GLY A 650 -25.36 -7.10 10.35
C GLY A 650 -25.10 -5.67 10.79
N ASN A 651 -24.13 -5.00 10.18
CA ASN A 651 -23.70 -3.67 10.59
C ASN A 651 -24.33 -2.56 9.72
N PRO A 652 -25.26 -1.74 10.27
CA PRO A 652 -25.90 -0.64 9.54
C PRO A 652 -25.04 0.63 9.43
N ASN A 653 -23.95 0.74 10.18
CA ASN A 653 -23.12 1.94 10.27
C ASN A 653 -22.18 2.05 9.05
N VAL A 654 -22.77 2.46 7.94
CA VAL A 654 -22.11 2.66 6.65
C VAL A 654 -22.32 4.10 6.19
N ILE A 655 -21.25 4.70 5.67
CA ILE A 655 -21.23 6.01 5.02
C ILE A 655 -20.96 5.79 3.53
N LEU A 656 -21.65 6.55 2.69
CA LEU A 656 -21.38 6.68 1.26
C LEU A 656 -20.81 8.07 0.98
N VAL A 657 -19.71 8.09 0.24
CA VAL A 657 -19.05 9.28 -0.27
C VAL A 657 -19.20 9.29 -1.79
N SER A 658 -19.99 10.23 -2.30
CA SER A 658 -20.24 10.44 -3.74
C SER A 658 -19.06 11.18 -4.38
N LEU A 659 -17.88 10.58 -4.28
CA LEU A 659 -16.57 11.22 -4.45
C LEU A 659 -16.40 11.95 -5.79
N GLY A 660 -16.85 11.35 -6.89
CA GLY A 660 -16.81 11.99 -8.22
C GLY A 660 -17.56 13.32 -8.29
N THR A 661 -18.70 13.43 -7.61
CA THR A 661 -19.44 14.69 -7.44
C THR A 661 -18.67 15.67 -6.54
N LEU A 662 -18.13 15.19 -5.42
CA LEU A 662 -17.53 16.05 -4.39
C LEU A 662 -16.24 16.74 -4.83
N VAL A 663 -15.52 16.18 -5.81
CA VAL A 663 -14.31 16.78 -6.42
C VAL A 663 -14.61 17.64 -7.65
N THR A 664 -15.85 17.62 -8.17
CA THR A 664 -16.30 18.43 -9.34
C THR A 664 -17.26 19.57 -8.97
N GLU A 665 -17.64 19.68 -7.70
CA GLU A 665 -18.61 20.67 -7.23
C GLU A 665 -17.92 22.00 -6.86
N GLU A 666 -18.12 23.01 -7.70
CA GLU A 666 -17.49 24.33 -7.58
C GLU A 666 -18.30 25.32 -6.69
N ASN A 667 -19.51 24.94 -6.27
CA ASN A 667 -20.42 25.80 -5.50
C ASN A 667 -20.03 26.01 -4.02
N VAL A 668 -18.89 25.45 -3.57
CA VAL A 668 -18.39 25.59 -2.20
C VAL A 668 -17.44 26.78 -2.12
N GLN A 669 -17.68 27.68 -1.16
CA GLN A 669 -16.83 28.86 -0.94
C GLN A 669 -15.39 28.41 -0.62
N THR A 670 -14.46 28.74 -1.52
CA THR A 670 -13.05 28.39 -1.35
C THR A 670 -12.38 29.36 -0.37
N MET A 671 -11.66 28.80 0.60
CA MET A 671 -10.83 29.53 1.56
C MET A 671 -9.35 29.37 1.19
N GLU A 672 -8.59 30.45 1.29
CA GLU A 672 -7.15 30.45 1.10
C GLU A 672 -6.43 29.95 2.35
N GLY A 673 -5.41 29.11 2.17
CA GLY A 673 -4.59 28.58 3.26
C GLY A 673 -5.03 27.21 3.79
N VAL A 674 -4.26 26.70 4.75
CA VAL A 674 -4.42 25.35 5.32
C VAL A 674 -5.27 25.44 6.60
N PRO A 675 -6.28 24.57 6.80
CA PRO A 675 -7.12 24.63 8.00
C PRO A 675 -6.34 24.31 9.27
N ILE A 676 -6.68 25.02 10.36
CA ILE A 676 -6.14 24.75 11.69
C ILE A 676 -6.52 23.31 12.08
N SER A 677 -5.49 22.48 12.25
CA SER A 677 -5.62 21.02 12.32
C SER A 677 -5.07 20.48 13.62
N CYS A 678 -5.81 19.59 14.29
CA CYS A 678 -5.36 18.94 15.53
C CYS A 678 -4.07 18.14 15.30
N SER A 679 -3.02 18.44 16.04
CA SER A 679 -1.70 17.82 15.92
C SER A 679 -1.64 16.31 16.18
N GLN A 680 -2.66 15.71 16.83
CA GLN A 680 -2.70 14.26 17.11
C GLN A 680 -3.48 13.44 16.08
N CYS A 681 -4.66 13.90 15.64
CA CYS A 681 -5.51 13.15 14.69
C CYS A 681 -5.64 13.80 13.30
N GLY A 682 -5.32 15.08 13.17
CA GLY A 682 -5.49 15.85 11.94
C GLY A 682 -6.91 16.35 11.69
N SER A 683 -7.81 16.36 12.68
CA SER A 683 -9.14 16.98 12.54
C SER A 683 -9.01 18.49 12.27
N ALA A 684 -9.62 18.98 11.21
CA ALA A 684 -9.68 20.39 10.87
C ALA A 684 -10.77 21.11 11.68
N LEU A 685 -10.55 22.37 12.03
CA LEU A 685 -11.56 23.30 12.53
C LEU A 685 -12.02 24.27 11.43
N ASP A 686 -13.22 24.82 11.61
CA ASP A 686 -13.81 25.85 10.73
C ASP A 686 -13.14 27.23 10.89
N SER A 687 -12.52 27.51 12.04
CA SER A 687 -11.87 28.80 12.31
C SER A 687 -10.43 28.84 11.79
N CYS A 688 -10.19 29.69 10.78
CA CYS A 688 -8.84 30.11 10.38
C CYS A 688 -8.23 31.20 11.29
N TYR A 689 -8.92 31.55 12.39
CA TYR A 689 -8.58 32.67 13.28
C TYR A 689 -8.20 32.26 14.73
N ASP A 690 -8.31 30.99 15.10
CA ASP A 690 -8.12 30.53 16.50
C ASP A 690 -6.90 29.61 16.65
N ASN A 691 -5.79 30.20 17.13
CA ASN A 691 -4.46 29.59 17.06
C ASN A 691 -4.19 28.46 18.08
N MET A 692 -5.14 28.06 18.93
CA MET A 692 -4.91 27.00 19.94
C MET A 692 -6.08 26.02 20.14
N VAL A 693 -6.04 24.88 19.44
CA VAL A 693 -6.93 23.73 19.66
C VAL A 693 -6.58 22.99 20.96
N SER A 694 -6.89 23.59 22.12
CA SER A 694 -6.56 23.03 23.44
C SER A 694 -7.26 21.70 23.76
N LYS A 695 -8.42 21.44 23.14
CA LYS A 695 -9.19 20.18 23.28
C LYS A 695 -9.80 19.75 21.95
N CYS A 696 -9.33 18.63 21.39
CA CYS A 696 -9.90 18.04 20.18
C CYS A 696 -10.97 16.99 20.52
N TYR A 697 -12.17 17.19 19.99
CA TYR A 697 -13.31 16.27 20.13
C TYR A 697 -12.99 14.84 19.69
N PHE A 698 -12.36 14.66 18.52
CA PHE A 698 -12.17 13.36 17.87
C PHE A 698 -11.17 12.45 18.60
N CYS A 699 -10.08 13.00 19.15
CA CYS A 699 -8.98 12.22 19.71
C CYS A 699 -8.85 12.22 21.25
N GLN A 700 -9.59 13.08 21.96
CA GLN A 700 -9.63 13.03 23.42
C GLN A 700 -10.55 11.90 23.93
N LEU A 701 -10.26 11.45 25.16
CA LEU A 701 -11.03 10.43 25.88
C LEU A 701 -12.04 11.14 26.80
N TRP A 702 -13.29 11.16 26.40
CA TRP A 702 -14.39 11.76 27.15
C TRP A 702 -14.94 10.77 28.18
N GLY A 703 -14.68 11.03 29.47
CA GLY A 703 -15.22 10.23 30.56
C GLY A 703 -16.70 10.57 30.87
N PRO A 704 -17.47 9.65 31.47
CA PRO A 704 -18.92 9.79 31.68
C PRO A 704 -19.35 10.89 32.67
N ALA A 705 -18.40 11.61 33.29
CA ALA A 705 -18.64 12.73 34.19
C ALA A 705 -18.04 14.06 33.68
N ALA A 706 -17.45 14.08 32.48
CA ALA A 706 -17.00 15.32 31.85
C ALA A 706 -18.18 15.99 31.14
N SER A 707 -18.37 17.30 31.35
CA SER A 707 -19.17 18.10 30.42
C SER A 707 -18.50 18.01 29.05
N GLN A 708 -19.22 17.49 28.05
CA GLN A 708 -18.77 17.63 26.66
C GLN A 708 -18.67 19.14 26.35
N PRO A 709 -17.72 19.57 25.50
CA PRO A 709 -17.80 20.90 24.90
C PRO A 709 -19.17 21.02 24.21
N ASN A 710 -19.72 22.23 24.17
CA ASN A 710 -20.92 22.49 23.36
C ASN A 710 -20.67 21.93 21.96
N SER A 711 -21.57 21.06 21.49
CA SER A 711 -21.53 20.55 20.11
C SER A 711 -21.44 21.74 19.15
N PRO A 712 -20.62 21.66 18.08
CA PRO A 712 -20.61 22.71 17.05
C PRO A 712 -22.06 22.98 16.58
N PRO A 713 -22.40 24.23 16.23
CA PRO A 713 -23.79 24.64 16.04
C PRO A 713 -24.49 23.76 14.99
N MET A 714 -25.52 23.04 15.46
CA MET A 714 -26.15 21.88 14.81
C MET A 714 -26.38 22.07 13.29
N GLY A 715 -25.56 21.42 12.47
CA GLY A 715 -25.60 21.55 11.02
C GLY A 715 -24.60 20.64 10.30
N CYS A 716 -24.51 20.80 8.98
CA CYS A 716 -23.42 20.28 8.18
C CYS A 716 -22.50 21.44 7.81
N GLN A 717 -21.20 21.28 8.04
CA GLN A 717 -20.15 22.22 7.62
C GLN A 717 -19.45 21.64 6.40
N ASP A 718 -19.24 22.47 5.38
CA ASP A 718 -18.64 22.09 4.09
C ASP A 718 -17.66 23.18 3.66
N CYS A 719 -16.38 22.89 3.82
CA CYS A 719 -15.29 23.86 3.82
C CYS A 719 -14.22 23.42 2.82
N LEU A 720 -13.97 24.22 1.78
CA LEU A 720 -13.01 23.91 0.72
C LEU A 720 -11.76 24.79 0.84
N PHE A 721 -10.61 24.18 1.10
CA PHE A 721 -9.34 24.87 1.34
C PHE A 721 -8.38 24.69 0.16
N LEU A 722 -7.78 25.79 -0.32
CA LEU A 722 -6.71 25.77 -1.32
C LEU A 722 -5.35 25.68 -0.62
N LEU A 723 -4.63 24.57 -0.83
CA LEU A 723 -3.40 24.22 -0.12
C LEU A 723 -2.13 24.79 -0.77
N ASN A 724 -2.23 25.36 -1.97
CA ASN A 724 -1.14 25.98 -2.73
C ASN A 724 -1.60 27.27 -3.44
N PRO A 725 -2.04 28.31 -2.70
CA PRO A 725 -2.52 29.56 -3.30
C PRO A 725 -1.45 30.31 -4.11
N ASP A 726 -0.17 30.16 -3.75
CA ASP A 726 0.97 30.78 -4.45
C ASP A 726 1.32 30.10 -5.80
N GLU A 727 0.76 28.93 -6.08
CA GLU A 727 0.95 28.23 -7.35
C GLU A 727 -0.12 28.67 -8.36
N LEU A 728 0.30 29.44 -9.37
CA LEU A 728 -0.53 29.81 -10.52
C LEU A 728 -1.21 28.56 -11.14
N ALA A 729 -2.55 28.58 -11.16
CA ALA A 729 -3.35 27.58 -11.85
C ALA A 729 -2.92 27.50 -13.32
N LYS A 730 -2.56 26.31 -13.78
CA LYS A 730 -2.22 26.08 -15.19
C LYS A 730 -3.52 25.99 -15.99
N LEU A 731 -3.46 26.26 -17.30
CA LEU A 731 -4.50 25.75 -18.17
C LEU A 731 -4.55 24.22 -18.01
N PRO A 732 -5.73 23.60 -17.89
CA PRO A 732 -5.83 22.15 -17.89
C PRO A 732 -5.17 21.57 -19.14
N ALA A 733 -4.29 20.60 -18.94
CA ALA A 733 -3.70 19.83 -20.03
C ALA A 733 -4.80 19.20 -20.89
N GLU A 734 -4.61 19.12 -22.21
CA GLU A 734 -5.54 18.41 -23.09
C GLU A 734 -5.25 16.89 -22.98
N PRO A 735 -6.10 16.10 -22.31
CA PRO A 735 -5.77 14.72 -21.98
C PRO A 735 -5.79 13.84 -23.25
N LEU A 736 -4.75 13.03 -23.40
CA LEU A 736 -4.60 12.11 -24.51
C LEU A 736 -5.54 10.91 -24.33
N LEU A 737 -6.09 10.41 -25.44
CA LEU A 737 -6.73 9.10 -25.50
C LEU A 737 -5.88 8.18 -26.39
N ILE A 738 -5.33 7.13 -25.80
CA ILE A 738 -4.45 6.19 -26.50
C ILE A 738 -5.16 4.84 -26.60
N PHE A 739 -5.46 4.43 -27.84
CA PHE A 739 -5.89 3.07 -28.14
C PHE A 739 -4.66 2.18 -28.29
N CYS A 740 -4.54 1.15 -27.47
CA CYS A 740 -3.49 0.14 -27.53
C CYS A 740 -4.13 -1.19 -27.95
N ILE A 741 -3.89 -1.64 -29.18
CA ILE A 741 -4.68 -2.67 -29.84
C ILE A 741 -3.84 -3.91 -30.15
N ASP A 742 -4.28 -5.05 -29.62
CA ASP A 742 -3.82 -6.37 -30.04
C ASP A 742 -4.12 -6.62 -31.52
N ILE A 743 -3.08 -6.91 -32.30
CA ILE A 743 -3.14 -7.37 -33.68
C ILE A 743 -2.40 -8.72 -33.84
N SER A 744 -2.29 -9.48 -32.75
CA SER A 744 -1.68 -10.82 -32.74
C SER A 744 -2.49 -11.84 -33.56
N GLY A 745 -1.88 -12.99 -33.87
CA GLY A 745 -2.52 -14.03 -34.70
C GLY A 745 -3.84 -14.60 -34.14
N SER A 746 -4.11 -14.50 -32.84
CA SER A 746 -5.40 -14.93 -32.26
C SER A 746 -6.58 -14.04 -32.69
N MET A 747 -6.32 -12.79 -33.05
CA MET A 747 -7.35 -11.82 -33.45
C MET A 747 -8.09 -12.18 -34.76
N CYS A 748 -7.59 -13.18 -35.51
CA CYS A 748 -8.29 -13.74 -36.68
C CYS A 748 -9.58 -14.51 -36.31
N ILE A 749 -9.72 -14.99 -35.07
CA ILE A 749 -10.77 -15.94 -34.68
C ILE A 749 -12.16 -15.36 -34.92
N THR A 750 -12.96 -16.03 -35.74
CA THR A 750 -14.30 -15.54 -36.13
C THR A 750 -15.37 -15.91 -35.12
N SER A 751 -16.20 -14.94 -34.76
CA SER A 751 -17.39 -15.14 -33.92
C SER A 751 -18.68 -14.90 -34.72
N GLN A 752 -19.78 -15.51 -34.26
CA GLN A 752 -21.11 -15.29 -34.83
C GLN A 752 -21.67 -13.93 -34.38
N VAL A 753 -21.97 -13.07 -35.34
CA VAL A 753 -22.51 -11.72 -35.12
C VAL A 753 -23.85 -11.57 -35.82
N THR A 754 -24.83 -10.96 -35.15
CA THR A 754 -26.16 -10.70 -35.73
C THR A 754 -26.24 -9.28 -36.24
N GLU A 755 -26.46 -9.08 -37.54
CA GLU A 755 -26.53 -7.76 -38.16
C GLU A 755 -27.66 -7.72 -39.19
N GLY A 756 -28.56 -6.72 -39.10
CA GLY A 756 -29.77 -6.65 -39.93
C GLY A 756 -30.82 -7.75 -39.69
N GLY A 757 -30.55 -8.71 -38.81
CA GLY A 757 -31.33 -9.95 -38.63
C GLY A 757 -30.69 -11.18 -39.26
N GLU A 758 -29.62 -11.01 -40.03
CA GLU A 758 -28.82 -12.11 -40.57
C GLU A 758 -27.66 -12.48 -39.64
N THR A 759 -27.18 -13.72 -39.76
CA THR A 759 -25.98 -14.21 -39.07
C THR A 759 -24.78 -14.03 -39.99
N ILE A 760 -23.75 -13.32 -39.52
CA ILE A 760 -22.49 -13.08 -40.21
C ILE A 760 -21.33 -13.53 -39.30
N TYR A 761 -20.31 -14.17 -39.88
CA TYR A 761 -19.06 -14.46 -39.17
C TYR A 761 -18.08 -13.29 -39.33
N ARG A 762 -17.52 -12.81 -38.22
CA ARG A 762 -16.62 -11.65 -38.16
C ARG A 762 -15.43 -11.95 -37.26
N SER A 763 -14.21 -11.58 -37.65
CA SER A 763 -13.02 -11.78 -36.80
C SER A 763 -13.05 -10.87 -35.57
N ARG A 764 -12.23 -11.18 -34.57
CA ARG A 764 -12.05 -10.33 -33.39
C ARG A 764 -11.50 -8.96 -33.79
N LEU A 765 -10.50 -8.91 -34.69
CA LEU A 765 -9.97 -7.66 -35.23
C LEU A 765 -11.04 -6.83 -35.95
N GLN A 766 -11.80 -7.42 -36.86
CA GLN A 766 -12.90 -6.74 -37.56
C GLN A 766 -14.00 -6.20 -36.62
N SER A 767 -14.21 -6.88 -35.50
CA SER A 767 -15.14 -6.42 -34.45
C SER A 767 -14.59 -5.21 -33.71
N VAL A 768 -13.30 -5.22 -33.35
CA VAL A 768 -12.58 -4.08 -32.73
C VAL A 768 -12.53 -2.89 -33.67
N GLN A 769 -12.15 -3.09 -34.95
CA GLN A 769 -12.12 -2.06 -35.99
C GLN A 769 -13.47 -1.34 -36.13
N ARG A 770 -14.56 -2.11 -36.29
CA ARG A 770 -15.92 -1.56 -36.43
C ARG A 770 -16.36 -0.78 -35.18
N ALA A 771 -16.09 -1.30 -33.99
CA ALA A 771 -16.43 -0.64 -32.73
C ALA A 771 -15.64 0.67 -32.54
N LEU A 772 -14.36 0.68 -32.89
CA LEU A 772 -13.49 1.86 -32.81
C LEU A 772 -13.91 2.96 -33.78
N VAL A 773 -14.12 2.66 -35.05
CA VAL A 773 -14.56 3.67 -36.05
C VAL A 773 -15.89 4.30 -35.63
N GLN A 774 -16.86 3.50 -35.17
CA GLN A 774 -18.13 4.01 -34.64
C GLN A 774 -17.93 4.90 -33.40
N CYS A 775 -17.04 4.50 -32.47
CA CYS A 775 -16.71 5.30 -31.29
C CYS A 775 -15.96 6.61 -31.65
N ILE A 776 -15.07 6.59 -32.64
CA ILE A 776 -14.30 7.76 -33.10
C ILE A 776 -15.21 8.76 -33.82
N CYS A 777 -16.12 8.30 -34.69
CA CYS A 777 -17.20 9.10 -35.25
C CYS A 777 -18.01 9.79 -34.14
N SER A 778 -18.46 9.02 -33.14
CA SER A 778 -19.25 9.48 -31.99
C SER A 778 -18.48 10.43 -31.06
N LEU A 779 -17.17 10.25 -30.92
CA LEU A 779 -16.31 11.08 -30.08
C LEU A 779 -15.93 12.38 -30.77
N SER A 780 -15.59 12.36 -32.06
CA SER A 780 -15.30 13.54 -32.88
C SER A 780 -16.46 14.55 -32.85
N GLY A 781 -17.71 14.08 -32.96
CA GLY A 781 -18.90 14.94 -32.86
C GLY A 781 -19.24 15.46 -31.46
N ARG A 782 -18.62 14.91 -30.39
CA ARG A 782 -18.90 15.29 -28.98
C ARG A 782 -17.73 16.00 -28.28
N LYS A 783 -16.50 15.70 -28.66
CA LYS A 783 -15.23 16.24 -28.15
C LYS A 783 -14.21 16.34 -29.30
N PRO A 784 -14.38 17.27 -30.27
CA PRO A 784 -13.50 17.37 -31.44
C PRO A 784 -12.04 17.74 -31.10
N LEU A 785 -11.80 18.28 -29.90
CA LEU A 785 -10.45 18.60 -29.39
C LEU A 785 -9.75 17.41 -28.72
N THR A 786 -10.41 16.27 -28.50
CA THR A 786 -9.74 15.10 -27.91
C THR A 786 -8.63 14.62 -28.85
N ARG A 787 -7.41 14.55 -28.31
CA ARG A 787 -6.18 14.13 -29.00
C ARG A 787 -6.06 12.61 -28.92
N VAL A 788 -6.01 11.92 -30.06
CA VAL A 788 -6.11 10.44 -30.10
C VAL A 788 -4.86 9.81 -30.71
N GLY A 789 -4.19 8.98 -29.92
CA GLY A 789 -3.05 8.16 -30.35
C GLY A 789 -3.48 6.71 -30.63
N LEU A 790 -2.77 6.07 -31.57
CA LEU A 790 -2.94 4.67 -31.92
C LEU A 790 -1.61 3.92 -31.73
N ILE A 791 -1.66 2.87 -30.90
CA ILE A 791 -0.59 1.90 -30.71
C ILE A 791 -1.15 0.52 -31.06
N THR A 792 -0.38 -0.29 -31.77
CA THR A 792 -0.75 -1.67 -32.10
C THR A 792 0.37 -2.63 -31.71
N PHE A 793 0.04 -3.84 -31.28
CA PHE A 793 1.04 -4.82 -30.87
C PHE A 793 0.75 -6.24 -31.36
N ASN A 794 1.82 -6.93 -31.74
CA ASN A 794 1.90 -8.35 -32.05
C ASN A 794 3.23 -8.91 -31.49
N ASN A 795 4.09 -9.57 -32.27
CA ASN A 795 5.50 -9.81 -31.88
C ASN A 795 6.39 -8.54 -31.98
N GLN A 796 5.79 -7.41 -32.36
CA GLN A 796 6.37 -6.07 -32.41
C GLN A 796 5.40 -5.10 -31.71
N VAL A 797 5.85 -3.87 -31.45
CA VAL A 797 4.95 -2.76 -31.04
C VAL A 797 5.12 -1.61 -32.01
N ALA A 798 4.02 -1.00 -32.45
CA ALA A 798 4.03 0.11 -33.41
C ALA A 798 3.25 1.32 -32.87
N LEU A 799 3.90 2.49 -32.88
CA LEU A 799 3.34 3.80 -32.54
C LEU A 799 2.99 4.50 -33.85
N HIS A 800 1.70 4.66 -34.13
CA HIS A 800 1.25 5.14 -35.43
C HIS A 800 1.35 6.66 -35.55
N GLY A 801 2.08 7.11 -36.56
CA GLY A 801 2.28 8.52 -36.85
C GLY A 801 1.14 9.15 -37.68
N TYR A 802 1.21 10.47 -37.83
CA TYR A 802 0.24 11.30 -38.54
C TYR A 802 0.93 12.27 -39.51
N GLY A 803 0.35 12.47 -40.70
CA GLY A 803 0.95 13.32 -41.74
C GLY A 803 2.36 12.85 -42.11
N GLU A 804 3.34 13.73 -41.95
CA GLU A 804 4.77 13.46 -42.18
C GLU A 804 5.47 12.71 -41.02
N VAL A 805 4.81 12.52 -39.87
CA VAL A 805 5.38 11.74 -38.75
C VAL A 805 5.28 10.25 -39.10
N PRO A 806 6.40 9.51 -39.21
CA PRO A 806 6.38 8.09 -39.54
C PRO A 806 5.95 7.23 -38.35
N THR A 807 5.33 6.08 -38.62
CA THR A 807 5.10 5.04 -37.62
C THR A 807 6.43 4.48 -37.11
N ARG A 808 6.64 4.48 -35.79
CA ARG A 808 7.82 3.89 -35.14
C ARG A 808 7.50 2.47 -34.67
N VAL A 809 8.32 1.50 -35.06
CA VAL A 809 8.16 0.07 -34.74
C VAL A 809 9.31 -0.39 -33.85
N PHE A 810 9.01 -1.26 -32.89
CA PHE A 810 9.93 -1.86 -31.93
C PHE A 810 9.87 -3.38 -32.04
N GLN A 811 11.01 -4.06 -32.03
CA GLN A 811 11.07 -5.52 -32.23
C GLN A 811 12.19 -6.21 -31.44
N ASP A 812 12.05 -7.53 -31.27
CA ASP A 812 13.06 -8.40 -30.66
C ASP A 812 13.57 -7.85 -29.31
N ALA A 813 14.89 -7.61 -29.19
CA ALA A 813 15.52 -7.15 -27.95
C ALA A 813 15.06 -5.75 -27.49
N GLU A 814 14.56 -4.89 -28.40
CA GLU A 814 14.01 -3.57 -28.03
C GLU A 814 12.80 -3.70 -27.09
N LEU A 815 12.05 -4.79 -27.20
CA LEU A 815 10.84 -5.03 -26.40
C LEU A 815 11.14 -5.39 -24.93
N ILE A 816 12.41 -5.64 -24.59
CA ILE A 816 12.83 -6.04 -23.24
C ILE A 816 13.38 -4.82 -22.46
N ASP A 817 14.00 -3.87 -23.16
CA ASP A 817 14.59 -2.66 -22.56
C ASP A 817 13.49 -1.64 -22.18
N SER A 818 13.05 -1.74 -20.92
CA SER A 818 12.01 -0.89 -20.36
C SER A 818 12.37 0.59 -20.29
N ASP A 819 13.65 0.99 -20.38
CA ASP A 819 14.05 2.40 -20.33
C ASP A 819 14.19 2.98 -21.74
N TYR A 820 14.72 2.22 -22.69
CA TYR A 820 14.63 2.55 -24.12
C TYR A 820 13.18 2.73 -24.59
N LEU A 821 12.26 1.83 -24.20
CA LEU A 821 10.84 1.94 -24.53
C LEU A 821 10.18 3.21 -23.95
N LYS A 822 10.60 3.66 -22.76
CA LYS A 822 10.11 4.91 -22.15
C LYS A 822 10.62 6.12 -22.89
N GLU A 823 11.93 6.24 -23.08
CA GLU A 823 12.56 7.35 -23.82
C GLU A 823 11.99 7.45 -25.24
N ALA A 824 11.72 6.31 -25.86
CA ALA A 824 11.11 6.24 -27.18
C ALA A 824 9.63 6.65 -27.23
N ALA A 825 8.88 6.46 -26.13
CA ALA A 825 7.50 6.94 -25.99
C ALA A 825 7.42 8.43 -25.59
N LEU A 826 8.39 8.92 -24.80
CA LEU A 826 8.52 10.34 -24.44
C LEU A 826 8.98 11.22 -25.62
N SER A 827 9.84 10.68 -26.48
CA SER A 827 10.32 11.38 -27.69
C SER A 827 9.38 11.30 -28.90
N PHE A 828 8.29 10.54 -28.82
CA PHE A 828 7.33 10.43 -29.94
C PHE A 828 6.38 11.65 -30.00
N PRO A 829 6.12 12.24 -31.18
CA PRO A 829 5.24 13.39 -31.31
C PRO A 829 3.83 13.13 -30.74
N SER A 830 3.43 13.99 -29.80
CA SER A 830 2.12 13.89 -29.13
C SER A 830 0.96 14.05 -30.14
N PRO A 831 -0.19 13.35 -30.01
CA PRO A 831 -1.17 13.22 -31.09
C PRO A 831 -1.91 14.51 -31.45
N LEU A 832 -2.49 14.55 -32.66
CA LEU A 832 -3.37 15.63 -33.12
C LEU A 832 -4.82 15.45 -32.65
N PRO A 833 -5.58 16.54 -32.43
CA PRO A 833 -7.01 16.52 -32.16
C PRO A 833 -7.83 15.77 -33.22
N LEU A 834 -8.93 15.13 -32.83
CA LEU A 834 -9.85 14.44 -33.76
C LEU A 834 -10.45 15.33 -34.86
N SER A 835 -10.48 16.64 -34.65
CA SER A 835 -10.88 17.62 -35.68
C SER A 835 -9.91 17.67 -36.87
N GLU A 836 -8.66 17.23 -36.69
CA GLU A 836 -7.62 17.20 -37.71
C GLU A 836 -7.21 15.76 -38.09
N SER A 837 -7.22 14.82 -37.14
CA SER A 837 -6.68 13.46 -37.31
C SER A 837 -7.70 12.40 -37.74
N ARG A 838 -9.02 12.66 -37.61
CA ARG A 838 -10.06 11.62 -37.70
C ARG A 838 -9.97 10.74 -38.97
N GLU A 839 -9.99 11.32 -40.16
CA GLU A 839 -9.99 10.52 -41.40
C GLU A 839 -8.72 9.68 -41.56
N HIS A 840 -7.59 10.15 -41.02
CA HIS A 840 -6.33 9.42 -41.05
C HIS A 840 -6.34 8.25 -40.08
N LEU A 841 -6.84 8.48 -38.86
CA LEU A 841 -7.00 7.47 -37.83
C LEU A 841 -8.02 6.38 -38.24
N GLU A 842 -9.16 6.76 -38.82
CA GLU A 842 -10.15 5.83 -39.37
C GLU A 842 -9.50 4.94 -40.46
N ARG A 843 -8.76 5.54 -41.41
CA ARG A 843 -8.00 4.82 -42.45
C ARG A 843 -6.86 3.95 -41.90
N GLN A 844 -6.26 4.27 -40.76
CA GLN A 844 -5.26 3.41 -40.10
C GLN A 844 -5.93 2.19 -39.45
N ILE A 845 -7.06 2.39 -38.75
CA ILE A 845 -7.80 1.32 -38.08
C ILE A 845 -8.38 0.33 -39.11
N GLU A 846 -8.93 0.81 -40.23
CA GLU A 846 -9.42 -0.03 -41.33
C GLU A 846 -8.33 -0.88 -42.03
N ARG A 847 -7.04 -0.58 -41.79
CA ARG A 847 -5.88 -1.27 -42.39
C ARG A 847 -5.09 -2.14 -41.41
N LEU A 848 -5.61 -2.39 -40.21
CA LEU A 848 -5.00 -3.33 -39.29
C LEU A 848 -5.21 -4.77 -39.77
N GLU A 849 -4.14 -5.56 -39.75
CA GLU A 849 -4.08 -6.96 -40.17
C GLU A 849 -3.45 -7.82 -39.05
N GLU A 850 -4.02 -8.99 -38.79
CA GLU A 850 -3.51 -9.95 -37.80
C GLU A 850 -2.17 -10.59 -38.19
N SER A 851 -1.24 -10.70 -37.23
CA SER A 851 0.04 -11.41 -37.41
C SER A 851 0.74 -11.69 -36.08
N GLY A 852 1.61 -12.69 -35.99
CA GLY A 852 2.57 -12.82 -34.87
C GLY A 852 2.01 -13.20 -33.49
N ALA A 853 2.85 -12.97 -32.46
CA ALA A 853 2.60 -13.22 -31.04
C ALA A 853 2.01 -11.99 -30.33
N THR A 854 2.07 -11.88 -29.00
CA THR A 854 1.29 -10.90 -28.20
C THR A 854 2.16 -10.12 -27.19
N ALA A 855 2.83 -9.07 -27.66
CA ALA A 855 3.73 -8.17 -26.90
C ALA A 855 3.01 -7.13 -26.03
N LEU A 856 2.04 -7.59 -25.24
CA LEU A 856 1.15 -6.76 -24.44
C LEU A 856 1.89 -5.92 -23.37
N GLY A 857 2.89 -6.49 -22.68
CA GLY A 857 3.64 -5.80 -21.63
C GLY A 857 4.40 -4.56 -22.13
N PRO A 858 5.25 -4.70 -23.17
CA PRO A 858 5.91 -3.56 -23.83
C PRO A 858 4.92 -2.52 -24.37
N ALA A 859 3.82 -2.97 -24.97
CA ALA A 859 2.81 -2.07 -25.53
C ALA A 859 2.05 -1.28 -24.45
N ALA A 860 1.74 -1.90 -23.31
CA ALA A 860 1.15 -1.24 -22.16
C ALA A 860 2.12 -0.23 -21.53
N LEU A 861 3.42 -0.58 -21.42
CA LEU A 861 4.46 0.32 -20.93
C LEU A 861 4.55 1.59 -21.80
N ILE A 862 4.72 1.43 -23.11
CA ILE A 862 4.77 2.56 -24.06
C ILE A 862 3.49 3.40 -23.96
N ALA A 863 2.31 2.77 -24.04
CA ALA A 863 1.05 3.51 -24.03
C ALA A 863 0.85 4.33 -22.74
N ILE A 864 1.24 3.78 -21.59
CA ILE A 864 1.16 4.47 -20.30
C ILE A 864 2.22 5.57 -20.19
N THR A 865 3.44 5.38 -20.71
CA THR A 865 4.48 6.43 -20.72
C THR A 865 4.16 7.57 -21.71
N MET A 866 3.53 7.26 -22.84
CA MET A 866 3.04 8.30 -23.77
C MET A 866 1.88 9.08 -23.15
N ALA A 867 0.98 8.41 -22.40
CA ALA A 867 -0.12 9.07 -21.68
C ALA A 867 0.36 9.87 -20.45
N SER A 868 1.46 9.49 -19.78
CA SER A 868 1.92 10.15 -18.55
C SER A 868 2.47 11.56 -18.76
N GLN A 869 2.65 12.00 -20.00
CA GLN A 869 3.01 13.38 -20.33
C GLN A 869 1.90 14.39 -19.94
N GLU A 870 0.62 13.97 -19.99
CA GLU A 870 -0.54 14.86 -19.80
C GLU A 870 -1.50 14.26 -18.74
N PRO A 871 -1.54 14.75 -17.49
CA PRO A 871 -2.39 14.19 -16.43
C PRO A 871 -3.89 14.20 -16.78
N GLY A 872 -4.59 13.10 -16.48
CA GLY A 872 -5.97 12.87 -16.91
C GLY A 872 -6.10 12.12 -18.23
N SER A 873 -4.97 11.86 -18.92
CA SER A 873 -4.91 10.99 -20.10
C SER A 873 -5.40 9.57 -19.81
N LYS A 874 -5.74 8.87 -20.90
CA LYS A 874 -6.43 7.59 -20.85
C LYS A 874 -5.84 6.60 -21.85
N VAL A 875 -5.53 5.40 -21.37
CA VAL A 875 -5.15 4.25 -22.18
C VAL A 875 -6.31 3.25 -22.22
N VAL A 876 -6.70 2.81 -23.40
CA VAL A 876 -7.67 1.73 -23.61
C VAL A 876 -6.96 0.58 -24.31
N ILE A 877 -6.73 -0.50 -23.56
CA ILE A 877 -6.04 -1.70 -24.03
C ILE A 877 -7.08 -2.71 -24.51
N PHE A 878 -6.93 -3.21 -25.73
CA PHE A 878 -7.65 -4.39 -26.24
C PHE A 878 -6.69 -5.57 -26.29
N THR A 879 -7.14 -6.76 -25.89
CA THR A 879 -6.33 -7.99 -25.88
C THR A 879 -7.23 -9.22 -26.07
N ASP A 880 -6.74 -10.26 -26.77
CA ASP A 880 -7.49 -11.51 -26.97
C ASP A 880 -6.72 -12.80 -26.65
N GLY A 881 -5.45 -12.67 -26.30
CA GLY A 881 -4.61 -13.72 -25.71
C GLY A 881 -3.92 -13.25 -24.43
N LYS A 882 -3.13 -14.15 -23.84
CA LYS A 882 -2.17 -13.80 -22.79
C LYS A 882 -0.98 -13.06 -23.42
N ALA A 883 -0.33 -12.19 -22.64
CA ALA A 883 1.02 -11.75 -22.97
C ALA A 883 1.95 -12.98 -23.04
N ASN A 884 2.76 -13.10 -24.10
CA ASN A 884 3.68 -14.23 -24.31
C ASN A 884 5.09 -13.82 -24.75
N THR A 885 5.43 -12.54 -24.57
CA THR A 885 6.80 -11.99 -24.66
C THR A 885 7.41 -11.82 -23.27
N GLU A 886 8.74 -11.88 -23.16
CA GLU A 886 9.47 -11.88 -21.88
C GLU A 886 9.04 -10.77 -20.89
N LEU A 887 8.94 -9.52 -21.36
CA LEU A 887 8.49 -8.41 -20.52
C LEU A 887 6.98 -8.52 -20.24
N GLY A 888 6.63 -8.90 -19.01
CA GLY A 888 5.25 -9.09 -18.58
C GLY A 888 4.60 -10.38 -19.09
N ASN A 889 5.37 -11.45 -19.32
CA ASN A 889 4.88 -12.76 -19.76
C ASN A 889 3.79 -13.34 -18.82
N LEU A 890 2.67 -13.75 -19.40
CA LEU A 890 1.52 -14.32 -18.67
C LEU A 890 1.23 -15.78 -19.07
N ASP A 891 2.01 -16.35 -20.00
CA ASP A 891 1.81 -17.69 -20.56
C ASP A 891 2.62 -18.80 -19.84
N ASP A 892 3.67 -18.44 -19.10
CA ASP A 892 4.44 -19.38 -18.27
C ASP A 892 3.61 -19.91 -17.07
N ASP A 893 3.59 -21.24 -16.92
CA ASP A 893 3.14 -21.93 -15.70
C ASP A 893 4.21 -21.93 -14.58
N ASP A 894 5.40 -21.38 -14.81
CA ASP A 894 6.40 -21.20 -13.74
C ASP A 894 5.94 -20.13 -12.73
N THR A 895 5.95 -20.52 -11.46
CA THR A 895 5.64 -19.65 -10.33
C THR A 895 6.57 -18.44 -10.24
N HIS A 896 7.83 -18.54 -10.70
CA HIS A 896 8.72 -17.38 -10.74
C HIS A 896 8.35 -16.37 -11.85
N SER A 897 8.01 -16.84 -13.04
CA SER A 897 7.61 -15.98 -14.16
C SER A 897 6.29 -15.25 -13.86
N LEU A 898 5.29 -15.97 -13.33
CA LEU A 898 4.02 -15.36 -12.90
C LEU A 898 4.22 -14.27 -11.84
N ILE A 899 5.05 -14.51 -10.82
CA ILE A 899 5.36 -13.50 -9.78
C ILE A 899 6.04 -12.26 -10.40
N SER A 900 6.95 -12.45 -11.36
CA SER A 900 7.61 -11.35 -12.07
C SER A 900 6.59 -10.46 -12.78
N SER A 901 5.64 -11.07 -13.50
CA SER A 901 4.63 -10.35 -14.26
C SER A 901 3.54 -9.70 -13.38
N THR A 902 3.12 -10.34 -12.28
CA THR A 902 2.26 -9.69 -11.28
C THR A 902 2.92 -8.41 -10.73
N ILE A 903 4.23 -8.43 -10.47
CA ILE A 903 4.98 -7.25 -10.04
C ILE A 903 5.02 -6.21 -11.16
N PHE A 904 5.37 -6.59 -12.39
CA PHE A 904 5.42 -5.67 -13.55
C PHE A 904 4.10 -4.93 -13.77
N TYR A 905 2.96 -5.63 -13.84
CA TYR A 905 1.66 -4.98 -14.05
C TYR A 905 1.17 -4.20 -12.82
N GLN A 906 1.59 -4.58 -11.60
CA GLN A 906 1.32 -3.77 -10.42
C GLN A 906 2.09 -2.45 -10.45
N ASP A 907 3.39 -2.49 -10.69
CA ASP A 907 4.27 -1.33 -10.62
C ASP A 907 3.99 -0.37 -11.79
N LEU A 908 3.67 -0.89 -12.97
CA LEU A 908 3.16 -0.12 -14.12
C LEU A 908 1.80 0.53 -13.83
N GLY A 909 0.90 -0.17 -13.14
CA GLY A 909 -0.39 0.39 -12.69
C GLY A 909 -0.24 1.46 -11.61
N GLU A 910 0.76 1.34 -10.74
CA GLU A 910 1.08 2.35 -9.72
C GLU A 910 1.77 3.59 -10.35
N TYR A 911 2.66 3.41 -11.33
CA TYR A 911 3.19 4.50 -12.15
C TYR A 911 2.07 5.25 -12.89
N ALA A 912 1.18 4.53 -13.58
CA ALA A 912 0.03 5.13 -14.28
C ALA A 912 -0.85 5.95 -13.32
N ALA A 913 -1.18 5.40 -12.15
CA ALA A 913 -2.00 6.09 -11.16
C ALA A 913 -1.33 7.39 -10.65
N ASN A 914 -0.03 7.34 -10.33
CA ASN A 914 0.74 8.48 -9.85
C ASN A 914 0.89 9.59 -10.91
N GLN A 915 0.92 9.24 -12.20
CA GLN A 915 0.96 10.22 -13.30
C GLN A 915 -0.44 10.74 -13.69
N GLY A 916 -1.50 10.35 -12.98
CA GLY A 916 -2.86 10.79 -13.30
C GLY A 916 -3.48 10.09 -14.51
N VAL A 917 -2.89 9.00 -14.99
CA VAL A 917 -3.35 8.24 -16.16
C VAL A 917 -4.44 7.23 -15.74
N LEU A 918 -5.46 7.10 -16.59
CA LEU A 918 -6.54 6.12 -16.47
C LEU A 918 -6.30 4.95 -17.44
N VAL A 919 -6.24 3.71 -16.96
CA VAL A 919 -6.04 2.54 -17.82
C VAL A 919 -7.30 1.66 -17.77
N SER A 920 -7.85 1.28 -18.91
CA SER A 920 -8.93 0.29 -19.01
C SER A 920 -8.49 -0.86 -19.91
N VAL A 921 -8.90 -2.09 -19.56
CA VAL A 921 -8.53 -3.33 -20.26
C VAL A 921 -9.79 -4.04 -20.74
N LEU A 922 -9.91 -4.21 -22.06
CA LEU A 922 -11.01 -4.88 -22.74
C LEU A 922 -10.49 -6.22 -23.29
N ALA A 923 -10.79 -7.31 -22.59
CA ALA A 923 -10.63 -8.67 -23.09
C ALA A 923 -11.86 -9.07 -23.92
N ILE A 924 -11.72 -10.01 -24.85
CA ILE A 924 -12.82 -10.48 -25.69
C ILE A 924 -13.47 -11.73 -25.08
N GLU A 925 -14.77 -11.93 -25.29
CA GLU A 925 -15.45 -13.14 -24.83
C GLU A 925 -14.87 -14.42 -25.48
N GLY A 926 -14.68 -15.46 -24.66
CA GLY A 926 -14.08 -16.74 -25.09
C GLY A 926 -12.55 -16.75 -25.13
N THR A 927 -11.89 -15.78 -24.50
CA THR A 927 -10.42 -15.73 -24.35
C THR A 927 -9.98 -16.06 -22.93
N ASP A 928 -8.67 -16.25 -22.76
CA ASP A 928 -7.98 -16.18 -21.47
C ASP A 928 -6.77 -15.26 -21.61
N CYS A 929 -6.90 -14.04 -21.09
CA CYS A 929 -5.88 -12.99 -21.12
C CYS A 929 -5.16 -12.84 -19.77
N ARG A 930 -5.49 -13.66 -18.75
CA ARG A 930 -5.13 -13.41 -17.33
C ARG A 930 -5.62 -12.06 -16.83
N LEU A 931 -6.90 -11.75 -17.06
CA LEU A 931 -7.53 -10.50 -16.60
C LEU A 931 -7.58 -10.39 -15.06
N ASP A 932 -7.30 -11.47 -14.34
CA ASP A 932 -7.07 -11.43 -12.89
C ASP A 932 -5.77 -10.69 -12.51
N GLU A 933 -4.72 -10.83 -13.31
CA GLU A 933 -3.47 -10.04 -13.21
C GLU A 933 -3.60 -8.69 -13.94
N LEU A 934 -3.99 -8.68 -15.23
CA LEU A 934 -4.08 -7.43 -16.02
C LEU A 934 -5.09 -6.43 -15.46
N GLY A 935 -6.14 -6.90 -14.80
CA GLY A 935 -7.13 -6.06 -14.15
C GLY A 935 -6.57 -5.19 -13.02
N ILE A 936 -5.35 -5.48 -12.53
CA ILE A 936 -4.63 -4.63 -11.57
C ILE A 936 -4.36 -3.23 -12.19
N LEU A 937 -4.07 -3.12 -13.49
CA LEU A 937 -3.87 -1.83 -14.16
C LEU A 937 -5.11 -0.94 -14.03
N ALA A 938 -6.29 -1.50 -14.30
CA ALA A 938 -7.57 -0.80 -14.19
C ALA A 938 -7.94 -0.51 -12.73
N ASP A 939 -7.73 -1.48 -11.84
CA ASP A 939 -8.06 -1.36 -10.42
C ASP A 939 -7.20 -0.34 -9.67
N ARG A 940 -5.93 -0.17 -10.05
CA ARG A 940 -5.02 0.86 -9.51
C ARG A 940 -5.29 2.25 -10.06
N THR A 941 -5.64 2.37 -11.34
CA THR A 941 -5.86 3.66 -12.01
C THR A 941 -7.30 4.16 -11.95
N GLY A 942 -8.24 3.33 -11.49
CA GLY A 942 -9.67 3.66 -11.40
C GLY A 942 -10.47 3.44 -12.69
N GLY A 943 -9.89 2.75 -13.68
CA GLY A 943 -10.53 2.38 -14.94
C GLY A 943 -11.37 1.09 -14.83
N GLU A 944 -11.69 0.49 -15.98
CA GLU A 944 -12.50 -0.73 -16.05
C GLU A 944 -11.75 -1.91 -16.67
N ALA A 945 -11.91 -3.09 -16.05
CA ALA A 945 -11.55 -4.38 -16.62
C ALA A 945 -12.85 -5.05 -17.13
N VAL A 946 -12.94 -5.29 -18.44
CA VAL A 946 -14.18 -5.71 -19.12
C VAL A 946 -13.91 -6.95 -19.98
N VAL A 947 -14.83 -7.91 -19.96
CA VAL A 947 -14.90 -8.99 -20.97
C VAL A 947 -16.06 -8.68 -21.90
N ALA A 948 -15.74 -8.28 -23.13
CA ALA A 948 -16.71 -7.78 -24.11
C ALA A 948 -17.08 -8.85 -25.15
N SER A 949 -18.38 -9.00 -25.41
CA SER A 949 -18.87 -9.85 -26.50
C SER A 949 -18.73 -9.11 -27.84
N PRO A 950 -18.29 -9.75 -28.95
CA PRO A 950 -18.19 -9.10 -30.26
C PRO A 950 -19.47 -8.39 -30.74
N ASN A 951 -20.65 -8.89 -30.35
CA ASN A 951 -21.94 -8.26 -30.65
C ASN A 951 -22.18 -6.94 -29.89
N ASN A 952 -21.59 -6.76 -28.70
CA ASN A 952 -21.83 -5.64 -27.79
C ASN A 952 -20.60 -4.71 -27.63
N LEU A 953 -19.50 -4.99 -28.35
CA LEU A 953 -18.20 -4.35 -28.14
C LEU A 953 -18.23 -2.82 -28.28
N HIS A 954 -19.01 -2.29 -29.23
CA HIS A 954 -19.22 -0.84 -29.36
C HIS A 954 -19.87 -0.22 -28.11
N THR A 955 -20.88 -0.89 -27.53
CA THR A 955 -21.62 -0.42 -26.35
C THR A 955 -20.78 -0.46 -25.07
N GLU A 956 -19.95 -1.49 -24.88
CA GLU A 956 -18.99 -1.54 -23.76
C GLU A 956 -17.85 -0.52 -23.96
N LEU A 957 -17.31 -0.41 -25.18
CA LEU A 957 -16.26 0.57 -25.49
C LEU A 957 -16.75 2.01 -25.30
N GLN A 958 -17.97 2.36 -25.71
CA GLN A 958 -18.51 3.69 -25.48
C GLN A 958 -18.68 3.98 -23.97
N GLN A 959 -19.18 3.02 -23.19
CA GLN A 959 -19.26 3.16 -21.72
C GLN A 959 -17.88 3.42 -21.11
N VAL A 960 -16.87 2.63 -21.52
CA VAL A 960 -15.48 2.85 -21.09
C VAL A 960 -15.01 4.24 -21.49
N LEU A 961 -15.20 4.67 -22.74
CA LEU A 961 -14.71 5.96 -23.25
C LEU A 961 -15.35 7.18 -22.56
N ASP A 962 -16.63 7.12 -22.19
CA ASP A 962 -17.32 8.22 -21.53
C ASP A 962 -16.82 8.49 -20.08
N CYS A 963 -16.12 7.54 -19.44
CA CYS A 963 -15.56 7.68 -18.08
C CYS A 963 -14.28 8.56 -17.99
N TRP A 964 -14.44 9.88 -17.85
CA TRP A 964 -13.41 10.89 -17.54
C TRP A 964 -12.79 10.74 -16.12
N VAL A 965 -11.47 10.94 -15.98
CA VAL A 965 -10.82 11.42 -14.74
C VAL A 965 -11.26 12.86 -14.50
N VAL A 966 -11.52 13.22 -13.25
CA VAL A 966 -11.92 14.58 -12.82
C VAL A 966 -11.05 15.13 -11.70
N ALA A 967 -10.31 14.26 -10.99
CA ALA A 967 -9.28 14.63 -10.04
C ALA A 967 -8.23 13.52 -9.95
N THR A 968 -7.00 13.88 -9.58
CA THR A 968 -5.89 12.93 -9.34
C THR A 968 -5.41 13.03 -7.89
N HIS A 969 -4.54 12.11 -7.47
CA HIS A 969 -3.90 12.15 -6.14
C HIS A 969 -4.91 12.28 -4.97
N CYS A 970 -6.06 11.61 -5.07
CA CYS A 970 -7.13 11.72 -4.09
C CYS A 970 -6.92 10.80 -2.88
N ASP A 971 -6.88 11.39 -1.69
CA ASP A 971 -6.92 10.74 -0.39
C ASP A 971 -8.23 11.07 0.32
N VAL A 972 -8.92 10.04 0.83
CA VAL A 972 -10.13 10.22 1.64
C VAL A 972 -9.89 9.72 3.06
N THR A 973 -10.02 10.63 4.03
CA THR A 973 -9.85 10.38 5.46
C THR A 973 -11.19 10.54 6.18
N LEU A 974 -11.62 9.50 6.90
CA LEU A 974 -12.77 9.53 7.79
C LEU A 974 -12.30 9.60 9.25
N LEU A 975 -12.77 10.61 9.98
CA LEU A 975 -12.51 10.83 11.41
C LEU A 975 -13.80 10.66 12.22
N LEU A 976 -13.70 9.83 13.25
CA LEU A 976 -14.73 9.54 14.23
C LEU A 976 -14.20 9.84 15.64
N PRO A 977 -15.07 9.95 16.67
CA PRO A 977 -14.63 9.99 18.06
C PRO A 977 -13.91 8.70 18.46
N THR A 978 -13.02 8.78 19.46
CA THR A 978 -12.24 7.61 19.93
C THR A 978 -13.06 6.37 20.30
N THR A 979 -14.34 6.55 20.67
CA THR A 979 -15.30 5.50 21.03
C THR A 979 -15.85 4.69 19.86
N LEU A 980 -15.70 5.20 18.63
CA LEU A 980 -16.01 4.50 17.39
C LEU A 980 -14.73 3.98 16.72
N THR A 981 -14.90 3.07 15.76
CA THR A 981 -13.78 2.45 15.03
C THR A 981 -14.20 2.12 13.60
N VAL A 982 -13.43 2.61 12.62
CA VAL A 982 -13.60 2.29 11.20
C VAL A 982 -13.21 0.82 10.95
N LYS A 983 -13.96 0.13 10.09
CA LYS A 983 -13.78 -1.30 9.79
C LYS A 983 -13.46 -1.51 8.32
N GLY A 984 -12.37 -2.23 8.06
CA GLY A 984 -11.93 -2.65 6.72
C GLY A 984 -10.72 -1.89 6.16
N GLU A 985 -10.37 -0.74 6.72
CA GLU A 985 -9.20 0.05 6.27
C GLU A 985 -7.86 -0.51 6.80
N ARG A 986 -6.75 0.05 6.31
CA ARG A 986 -5.36 -0.34 6.67
C ARG A 986 -5.03 -0.18 8.15
N GLN A 987 -5.71 0.73 8.85
CA GLN A 987 -5.57 0.98 10.29
C GLN A 987 -6.95 0.81 10.93
N GLU A 988 -7.08 -0.08 11.91
CA GLU A 988 -8.31 -0.18 12.72
C GLU A 988 -8.22 0.83 13.88
N GLY A 989 -9.10 1.83 13.86
CA GLY A 989 -9.18 2.87 14.88
C GLY A 989 -10.23 3.93 14.54
N HIS A 990 -10.22 5.04 15.29
CA HIS A 990 -11.16 6.16 15.08
C HIS A 990 -10.88 6.97 13.80
N LYS A 991 -9.75 6.71 13.12
CA LYS A 991 -9.36 7.30 11.84
C LYS A 991 -9.24 6.21 10.79
N GLY A 992 -9.97 6.34 9.69
CA GLY A 992 -9.79 5.55 8.47
C GLY A 992 -9.18 6.42 7.38
N ILE A 993 -8.19 5.90 6.65
CA ILE A 993 -7.56 6.59 5.51
C ILE A 993 -7.59 5.65 4.32
N ARG A 994 -8.05 6.16 3.18
CA ARG A 994 -8.10 5.45 1.91
C ARG A 994 -7.50 6.32 0.81
N GLU A 995 -6.31 5.91 0.37
CA GLU A 995 -5.73 6.33 -0.91
C GLU A 995 -6.67 5.86 -2.04
N VAL A 996 -7.24 6.78 -2.81
CA VAL A 996 -8.12 6.50 -3.96
C VAL A 996 -7.38 6.71 -5.28
N GLY A 997 -6.39 7.61 -5.32
CA GLY A 997 -5.63 7.91 -6.53
C GLY A 997 -6.47 8.74 -7.51
N ASN A 998 -6.78 8.19 -8.68
CA ASN A 998 -7.53 8.90 -9.71
C ASN A 998 -9.04 8.71 -9.53
N VAL A 999 -9.79 9.82 -9.60
CA VAL A 999 -11.23 9.88 -9.38
C VAL A 999 -11.91 10.12 -10.71
N THR A 1000 -12.90 9.28 -11.04
CA THR A 1000 -13.79 9.50 -12.18
C THR A 1000 -15.12 10.09 -11.71
N ALA A 1001 -15.84 10.79 -12.59
CA ALA A 1001 -17.09 11.47 -12.25
C ALA A 1001 -18.17 10.54 -11.64
N GLY A 1002 -18.12 9.24 -11.95
CA GLY A 1002 -19.02 8.22 -11.42
C GLY A 1002 -18.52 7.47 -10.17
N LYS A 1003 -17.38 7.86 -9.58
CA LYS A 1003 -16.76 7.15 -8.46
C LYS A 1003 -17.54 7.37 -7.15
N GLU A 1004 -18.09 6.29 -6.61
CA GLU A 1004 -18.69 6.23 -5.28
C GLU A 1004 -17.87 5.31 -4.38
N ILE A 1005 -17.56 5.71 -3.14
CA ILE A 1005 -16.86 4.85 -2.18
C ILE A 1005 -17.63 4.75 -0.86
N THR A 1006 -17.62 3.57 -0.26
CA THR A 1006 -18.27 3.34 1.04
C THR A 1006 -17.26 3.12 2.17
N PHE A 1007 -17.54 3.67 3.35
CA PHE A 1007 -16.85 3.36 4.60
C PHE A 1007 -17.80 2.67 5.57
N ARG A 1008 -17.26 1.81 6.44
CA ARG A 1008 -18.02 1.16 7.52
C ARG A 1008 -17.35 1.43 8.85
N PHE A 1009 -18.12 1.58 9.90
CA PHE A 1009 -17.62 1.79 11.27
C PHE A 1009 -18.48 1.06 12.29
N GLN A 1010 -18.11 1.08 13.56
CA GLN A 1010 -18.90 0.57 14.67
C GLN A 1010 -18.44 1.18 15.99
N ALA A 1011 -19.24 1.03 17.05
CA ALA A 1011 -18.79 1.23 18.42
C ALA A 1011 -17.77 0.15 18.86
N ARG A 1012 -16.97 0.48 19.88
CA ARG A 1012 -16.25 -0.49 20.70
C ARG A 1012 -17.16 -0.91 21.86
N GLU A 1013 -17.20 -2.21 22.17
CA GLU A 1013 -18.16 -2.81 23.13
C GLU A 1013 -18.14 -2.14 24.52
N GLN A 1014 -16.94 -1.76 24.98
CA GLN A 1014 -16.71 -1.06 26.25
C GLN A 1014 -17.29 0.37 26.31
N ASP A 1015 -17.50 1.04 25.16
CA ASP A 1015 -17.87 2.45 25.09
C ASP A 1015 -19.36 2.66 24.80
N THR A 1016 -20.13 1.57 24.65
CA THR A 1016 -21.57 1.59 24.33
C THR A 1016 -22.37 2.53 25.23
N GLN A 1017 -22.16 2.47 26.56
CA GLN A 1017 -22.88 3.36 27.48
C GLN A 1017 -22.43 4.82 27.39
N ILE A 1018 -21.18 5.09 27.02
CA ILE A 1018 -20.66 6.46 26.84
C ILE A 1018 -21.31 7.10 25.61
N LEU A 1019 -21.40 6.34 24.51
CA LEU A 1019 -22.07 6.75 23.28
C LEU A 1019 -23.56 7.01 23.49
N LEU A 1020 -24.28 6.11 24.17
CA LEU A 1020 -25.70 6.28 24.47
C LEU A 1020 -25.97 7.45 25.43
N SER A 1021 -25.09 7.67 26.41
CA SER A 1021 -25.20 8.81 27.35
C SER A 1021 -24.89 10.16 26.68
N GLY A 1022 -24.01 10.18 25.67
CA GLY A 1022 -23.72 11.37 24.86
C GLY A 1022 -24.82 11.71 23.85
N GLY A 1023 -25.59 10.72 23.39
CA GLY A 1023 -26.76 10.88 22.51
C GLY A 1023 -26.47 11.33 21.07
N CYS A 1024 -25.33 11.96 20.81
CA CYS A 1024 -24.88 12.41 19.50
C CYS A 1024 -23.37 12.23 19.31
N VAL A 1025 -22.94 12.06 18.06
CA VAL A 1025 -21.54 12.00 17.65
C VAL A 1025 -21.30 12.81 16.38
N SER A 1026 -20.26 13.65 16.40
CA SER A 1026 -19.77 14.33 15.19
C SER A 1026 -18.87 13.40 14.38
N VAL A 1027 -19.03 13.43 13.06
CA VAL A 1027 -18.18 12.73 12.09
C VAL A 1027 -17.58 13.75 11.14
N GLN A 1028 -16.27 13.67 10.87
CA GLN A 1028 -15.60 14.51 9.89
C GLN A 1028 -15.01 13.68 8.75
N LEU A 1029 -15.29 14.08 7.52
CA LEU A 1029 -14.76 13.52 6.29
C LEU A 1029 -13.84 14.55 5.63
N GLN A 1030 -12.63 14.15 5.27
CA GLN A 1030 -11.62 14.98 4.63
C GLN A 1030 -11.26 14.38 3.28
N ILE A 1031 -11.37 15.16 2.21
CA ILE A 1031 -11.08 14.76 0.84
C ILE A 1031 -9.96 15.67 0.34
N ARG A 1032 -8.73 15.17 0.30
CA ARG A 1032 -7.58 15.86 -0.31
C ARG A 1032 -7.43 15.36 -1.73
N TYR A 1033 -7.25 16.25 -2.71
CA TYR A 1033 -7.08 15.89 -4.12
C TYR A 1033 -6.33 16.96 -4.90
N ARG A 1034 -5.90 16.61 -6.12
CA ARG A 1034 -5.40 17.57 -7.12
C ARG A 1034 -6.44 17.74 -8.23
N ARG A 1035 -6.83 18.99 -8.50
CA ARG A 1035 -7.67 19.42 -9.63
C ARG A 1035 -6.90 19.30 -10.96
N MET A 1036 -7.62 19.37 -12.08
CA MET A 1036 -7.04 19.24 -13.43
C MET A 1036 -6.22 20.47 -13.89
N ASP A 1037 -6.34 21.60 -13.21
CA ASP A 1037 -5.51 22.81 -13.34
C ASP A 1037 -4.17 22.71 -12.56
N GLY A 1038 -3.96 21.62 -11.81
CA GLY A 1038 -2.81 21.39 -10.92
C GLY A 1038 -3.01 21.82 -9.46
N GLN A 1039 -4.08 22.54 -9.11
CA GLN A 1039 -4.32 23.01 -7.74
C GLN A 1039 -4.52 21.85 -6.77
N ARG A 1040 -3.97 21.99 -5.55
CA ARG A 1040 -4.07 21.03 -4.45
C ARG A 1040 -5.10 21.55 -3.46
N VAL A 1041 -6.16 20.77 -3.26
CA VAL A 1041 -7.33 21.19 -2.47
C VAL A 1041 -7.71 20.17 -1.41
N LEU A 1042 -8.35 20.64 -0.35
CA LEU A 1042 -8.88 19.85 0.76
C LEU A 1042 -10.31 20.28 1.04
N ARG A 1043 -11.28 19.39 0.75
CA ARG A 1043 -12.68 19.56 1.18
C ARG A 1043 -12.88 18.89 2.53
N VAL A 1044 -13.42 19.61 3.50
CA VAL A 1044 -13.73 19.13 4.85
C VAL A 1044 -15.23 19.18 5.05
N LEU A 1045 -15.80 18.04 5.44
CA LEU A 1045 -17.23 17.83 5.63
C LEU A 1045 -17.47 17.35 7.07
N SER A 1046 -18.12 18.14 7.90
CA SER A 1046 -18.48 17.77 9.28
C SER A 1046 -19.99 17.58 9.41
N VAL A 1047 -20.42 16.48 10.04
CA VAL A 1047 -21.83 16.09 10.21
C VAL A 1047 -22.08 15.43 11.56
N ASP A 1048 -23.06 15.94 12.31
CA ASP A 1048 -23.56 15.31 13.54
C ASP A 1048 -24.59 14.21 13.27
N ARG A 1049 -24.53 13.11 14.04
CA ARG A 1049 -25.48 12.00 14.00
C ARG A 1049 -25.88 11.53 15.40
N ARG A 1050 -27.17 11.33 15.63
CA ARG A 1050 -27.70 10.80 16.89
C ARG A 1050 -27.34 9.32 17.06
N VAL A 1051 -27.10 8.90 18.29
CA VAL A 1051 -26.79 7.52 18.67
C VAL A 1051 -28.08 6.79 19.08
N THR A 1052 -28.20 5.50 18.78
CA THR A 1052 -29.30 4.66 19.29
C THR A 1052 -28.91 3.18 19.41
N ASP A 1053 -29.54 2.46 20.34
CA ASP A 1053 -29.57 1.01 20.44
C ASP A 1053 -30.90 0.38 19.99
N ASP A 1054 -31.87 1.21 19.56
CA ASP A 1054 -33.17 0.77 19.06
C ASP A 1054 -33.06 0.20 17.63
N SER A 1055 -33.02 -1.13 17.55
CA SER A 1055 -33.06 -1.89 16.29
C SER A 1055 -34.24 -1.49 15.38
N SER A 1056 -35.41 -1.16 15.93
CA SER A 1056 -36.61 -0.81 15.14
C SER A 1056 -36.49 0.57 14.50
N GLN A 1057 -36.00 1.58 15.23
CA GLN A 1057 -35.71 2.91 14.67
C GLN A 1057 -34.62 2.86 13.58
N VAL A 1058 -33.62 2.00 13.75
CA VAL A 1058 -32.63 1.75 12.71
C VAL A 1058 -33.29 1.13 11.47
N LEU A 1059 -33.98 -0.01 11.60
CA LEU A 1059 -34.61 -0.72 10.47
C LEU A 1059 -35.57 0.17 9.66
N LEU A 1060 -36.29 1.08 10.33
CA LEU A 1060 -37.19 2.06 9.69
C LEU A 1060 -36.47 3.21 8.96
N SER A 1061 -35.16 3.38 9.16
CA SER A 1061 -34.34 4.45 8.55
C SER A 1061 -33.18 3.95 7.70
N LEU A 1062 -33.16 2.66 7.33
CA LEU A 1062 -32.09 2.08 6.51
C LEU A 1062 -32.24 2.40 5.01
N SER A 1063 -31.18 2.95 4.40
CA SER A 1063 -31.03 3.05 2.95
C SER A 1063 -30.46 1.75 2.39
N LEU A 1064 -31.31 0.91 1.80
CA LEU A 1064 -30.89 -0.35 1.19
C LEU A 1064 -29.81 -0.15 0.11
N SER A 1065 -29.92 0.90 -0.71
CA SER A 1065 -28.97 1.14 -1.81
C SER A 1065 -27.52 1.32 -1.33
N ILE A 1066 -27.32 1.93 -0.15
CA ILE A 1066 -25.99 2.13 0.45
C ILE A 1066 -25.47 0.83 1.07
N LEU A 1067 -26.32 0.05 1.74
CA LEU A 1067 -25.93 -1.26 2.29
C LEU A 1067 -25.62 -2.28 1.19
N GLN A 1068 -26.41 -2.29 0.11
CA GLN A 1068 -26.17 -3.09 -1.09
C GLN A 1068 -24.82 -2.74 -1.72
N LEU A 1069 -24.52 -1.45 -1.90
CA LEU A 1069 -23.25 -0.99 -2.46
C LEU A 1069 -22.07 -1.37 -1.57
N ASN A 1070 -22.13 -1.08 -0.26
CA ASN A 1070 -21.04 -1.44 0.64
C ASN A 1070 -20.83 -2.95 0.72
N SER A 1071 -21.91 -3.74 0.70
CA SER A 1071 -21.81 -5.20 0.70
C SER A 1071 -21.18 -5.72 -0.61
N SER A 1072 -21.60 -5.23 -1.77
CA SER A 1072 -20.98 -5.60 -3.06
C SER A 1072 -19.51 -5.19 -3.16
N GLN A 1073 -19.18 -3.92 -2.86
CA GLN A 1073 -17.79 -3.42 -2.86
C GLN A 1073 -16.90 -4.23 -1.91
N SER A 1074 -17.36 -4.47 -0.66
CA SER A 1074 -16.58 -5.18 0.36
C SER A 1074 -16.40 -6.67 0.04
N CYS A 1075 -17.44 -7.34 -0.43
CA CYS A 1075 -17.37 -8.77 -0.78
C CYS A 1075 -16.50 -9.00 -2.02
N ALA A 1076 -16.58 -8.12 -3.02
CA ALA A 1076 -15.71 -8.18 -4.18
C ALA A 1076 -14.24 -7.91 -3.80
N ALA A 1077 -13.97 -6.92 -2.96
CA ALA A 1077 -12.64 -6.63 -2.43
C ALA A 1077 -12.05 -7.77 -1.56
N LEU A 1078 -12.89 -8.64 -0.99
CA LEU A 1078 -12.45 -9.89 -0.34
C LEU A 1078 -12.20 -11.00 -1.37
N ALA A 1079 -13.09 -11.15 -2.36
CA ALA A 1079 -13.00 -12.17 -3.39
C ALA A 1079 -11.77 -12.02 -4.30
N VAL A 1080 -11.48 -10.82 -4.82
CA VAL A 1080 -10.26 -10.54 -5.63
C VAL A 1080 -8.98 -10.93 -4.89
N ARG A 1081 -8.96 -10.82 -3.56
CA ARG A 1081 -7.82 -11.20 -2.70
C ARG A 1081 -7.79 -12.69 -2.31
N GLY A 1082 -8.57 -13.54 -2.98
CA GLY A 1082 -8.69 -14.98 -2.66
C GLY A 1082 -9.46 -15.30 -1.37
N ARG A 1083 -9.96 -14.30 -0.63
CA ARG A 1083 -10.62 -14.46 0.69
C ARG A 1083 -12.12 -14.81 0.55
N HIS A 1084 -12.42 -15.82 -0.27
CA HIS A 1084 -13.78 -16.14 -0.70
C HIS A 1084 -14.72 -16.51 0.46
N LYS A 1085 -14.23 -17.23 1.49
CA LYS A 1085 -15.03 -17.59 2.68
C LYS A 1085 -15.41 -16.37 3.51
N ASP A 1086 -14.51 -15.40 3.63
CA ASP A 1086 -14.78 -14.14 4.32
C ASP A 1086 -15.80 -13.30 3.53
N ALA A 1087 -15.64 -13.21 2.21
CA ALA A 1087 -16.61 -12.55 1.31
C ALA A 1087 -18.03 -13.13 1.44
N GLN A 1088 -18.14 -14.46 1.47
CA GLN A 1088 -19.41 -15.15 1.66
C GLN A 1088 -20.01 -14.90 3.04
N THR A 1089 -19.20 -14.91 4.10
CA THR A 1089 -19.66 -14.69 5.48
C THR A 1089 -20.15 -13.25 5.66
N GLU A 1090 -19.35 -12.28 5.24
CA GLU A 1090 -19.66 -10.85 5.21
C GLU A 1090 -20.98 -10.56 4.47
N GLY A 1091 -21.06 -10.94 3.19
CA GLY A 1091 -22.23 -10.63 2.39
C GLY A 1091 -23.50 -11.37 2.81
N LYS A 1092 -23.41 -12.60 3.33
CA LYS A 1092 -24.56 -13.33 3.91
C LYS A 1092 -25.02 -12.71 5.23
N THR A 1093 -24.12 -12.04 5.96
CA THR A 1093 -24.43 -11.32 7.21
C THR A 1093 -25.17 -10.02 6.91
N GLN A 1094 -24.68 -9.21 5.97
CA GLN A 1094 -25.37 -7.98 5.55
C GLN A 1094 -26.69 -8.24 4.81
N LYS A 1095 -26.79 -9.35 4.04
CA LYS A 1095 -28.05 -9.78 3.45
C LYS A 1095 -29.17 -9.96 4.49
N LYS A 1096 -28.87 -10.60 5.63
CA LYS A 1096 -29.86 -10.77 6.73
C LYS A 1096 -30.36 -9.44 7.30
N LEU A 1097 -29.49 -8.43 7.40
CA LEU A 1097 -29.89 -7.08 7.83
C LEU A 1097 -30.87 -6.44 6.84
N MET A 1098 -30.57 -6.52 5.55
CA MET A 1098 -31.43 -5.99 4.49
C MET A 1098 -32.76 -6.76 4.37
N GLU A 1099 -32.75 -8.08 4.56
CA GLU A 1099 -33.97 -8.91 4.59
C GLU A 1099 -34.88 -8.56 5.79
N ARG A 1100 -34.31 -8.24 6.97
CA ARG A 1100 -35.08 -7.74 8.14
C ARG A 1100 -35.65 -6.34 7.87
N ALA A 1101 -34.89 -5.46 7.22
CA ALA A 1101 -35.35 -4.10 6.86
C ALA A 1101 -36.50 -4.10 5.83
N LEU A 1102 -36.45 -5.01 4.85
CA LEU A 1102 -37.44 -5.14 3.78
C LEU A 1102 -38.88 -5.45 4.25
N ILE A 1103 -39.03 -5.94 5.49
CA ILE A 1103 -40.34 -6.16 6.13
C ILE A 1103 -41.07 -4.82 6.31
N HIS A 1104 -40.35 -3.75 6.62
CA HIS A 1104 -40.91 -2.42 6.88
C HIS A 1104 -41.08 -1.58 5.60
N ILE A 1105 -40.29 -1.88 4.56
CA ILE A 1105 -40.29 -1.13 3.30
C ILE A 1105 -41.55 -1.43 2.49
N LYS A 1106 -42.26 -0.37 2.08
CA LYS A 1106 -43.51 -0.47 1.30
C LYS A 1106 -43.29 -0.34 -0.22
N SER A 1107 -42.13 0.16 -0.65
CA SER A 1107 -41.77 0.28 -2.07
C SER A 1107 -41.69 -1.09 -2.74
N SER A 1108 -42.40 -1.25 -3.86
CA SER A 1108 -42.25 -2.42 -4.73
C SER A 1108 -40.98 -2.36 -5.57
N GLU A 1109 -40.49 -1.16 -5.86
CA GLU A 1109 -39.28 -0.96 -6.66
C GLU A 1109 -38.03 -1.37 -5.88
N GLU A 1110 -37.88 -0.95 -4.62
CA GLU A 1110 -36.77 -1.36 -3.75
C GLU A 1110 -36.74 -2.88 -3.53
N LYS A 1111 -37.91 -3.52 -3.46
CA LYS A 1111 -38.03 -4.99 -3.40
C LYS A 1111 -37.53 -5.66 -4.68
N GLN A 1112 -37.83 -5.10 -5.85
CA GLN A 1112 -37.31 -5.58 -7.13
C GLN A 1112 -35.80 -5.31 -7.28
N GLN A 1113 -35.32 -4.13 -6.88
CA GLN A 1113 -33.90 -3.78 -6.87
C GLN A 1113 -33.10 -4.72 -5.95
N HIS A 1114 -33.58 -4.99 -4.72
CA HIS A 1114 -32.95 -5.96 -3.83
C HIS A 1114 -32.99 -7.39 -4.41
N ALA A 1115 -34.10 -7.81 -5.00
CA ALA A 1115 -34.20 -9.12 -5.65
C ALA A 1115 -33.17 -9.27 -6.79
N GLN A 1116 -32.89 -8.20 -7.54
CA GLN A 1116 -31.82 -8.20 -8.55
C GLN A 1116 -30.42 -8.18 -7.92
N TRP A 1117 -30.19 -7.36 -6.87
CA TRP A 1117 -28.94 -7.35 -6.12
C TRP A 1117 -28.60 -8.74 -5.53
N VAL A 1118 -29.59 -9.46 -5.00
CA VAL A 1118 -29.40 -10.84 -4.51
C VAL A 1118 -28.93 -11.79 -5.62
N LYS A 1119 -29.42 -11.67 -6.86
CA LYS A 1119 -28.92 -12.46 -8.00
C LYS A 1119 -27.46 -12.09 -8.30
N ASN A 1120 -27.14 -10.79 -8.38
CA ASN A 1120 -25.78 -10.32 -8.65
C ASN A 1120 -24.79 -10.81 -7.58
N MET A 1121 -25.21 -10.92 -6.31
CA MET A 1121 -24.40 -11.44 -5.21
C MET A 1121 -24.32 -12.97 -5.15
N ASP A 1122 -25.21 -13.71 -5.82
CA ASP A 1122 -25.19 -15.18 -5.83
C ASP A 1122 -23.90 -15.74 -6.47
N HIS A 1123 -23.33 -14.97 -7.42
CA HIS A 1123 -21.99 -15.18 -7.97
C HIS A 1123 -20.88 -15.27 -6.90
N ILE A 1124 -21.03 -14.57 -5.77
CA ILE A 1124 -20.12 -14.66 -4.61
C ILE A 1124 -20.62 -15.72 -3.62
N TYR A 1125 -21.93 -15.75 -3.31
CA TYR A 1125 -22.50 -16.58 -2.25
C TYR A 1125 -22.40 -18.09 -2.50
N ASN A 1126 -22.60 -18.50 -3.74
CA ASN A 1126 -22.75 -19.89 -4.14
C ASN A 1126 -21.83 -20.21 -5.33
N ASN A 1127 -21.87 -19.41 -6.39
CA ASN A 1127 -21.26 -19.75 -7.68
C ASN A 1127 -19.77 -19.34 -7.82
N ILE A 1128 -19.13 -18.88 -6.75
CA ILE A 1128 -17.73 -18.37 -6.77
C ILE A 1128 -16.67 -19.43 -7.09
N HIS A 1129 -17.09 -20.69 -7.25
CA HIS A 1129 -16.25 -21.79 -7.75
C HIS A 1129 -16.19 -21.81 -9.29
N ASN A 1130 -17.26 -21.41 -9.99
CA ASN A 1130 -17.31 -21.33 -11.45
C ASN A 1130 -16.42 -20.22 -12.03
N TYR A 1131 -16.00 -19.27 -11.18
CA TYR A 1131 -15.16 -18.14 -11.54
C TYR A 1131 -13.66 -18.37 -11.24
N LYS A 1132 -13.27 -19.59 -10.86
CA LYS A 1132 -11.88 -19.99 -10.62
C LYS A 1132 -11.33 -20.83 -11.78
N ARG A 1133 -10.02 -20.78 -11.97
CA ARG A 1133 -9.30 -21.73 -12.82
C ARG A 1133 -9.27 -23.11 -12.15
N SER A 1134 -9.30 -24.18 -12.94
CA SER A 1134 -9.12 -25.55 -12.42
C SER A 1134 -7.66 -25.76 -12.01
N ASN A 1135 -7.42 -26.51 -10.93
CA ASN A 1135 -6.07 -26.68 -10.38
C ASN A 1135 -5.18 -27.53 -11.32
N TYR A 1136 -4.32 -26.87 -12.09
CA TYR A 1136 -3.03 -27.41 -12.49
C TYR A 1136 -1.93 -26.82 -11.57
N GLY A 1137 -0.97 -27.64 -11.14
CA GLY A 1137 0.32 -27.25 -10.56
C GLY A 1137 0.40 -26.59 -9.16
N SER A 1138 -0.51 -25.69 -8.77
CA SER A 1138 -0.22 -24.68 -7.73
C SER A 1138 -0.06 -25.19 -6.29
N ILE A 1139 1.19 -25.19 -5.79
CA ILE A 1139 1.56 -25.36 -4.37
C ILE A 1139 1.57 -23.98 -3.65
N ALA A 1140 0.42 -23.30 -3.57
CA ALA A 1140 0.31 -22.06 -2.79
C ALA A 1140 -1.08 -21.73 -2.19
N GLY A 1141 -2.15 -22.47 -2.50
CA GLY A 1141 -3.48 -22.26 -1.90
C GLY A 1141 -4.23 -20.98 -2.30
N ILE A 1142 -3.65 -20.15 -3.15
CA ILE A 1142 -4.32 -19.05 -3.87
C ILE A 1142 -4.78 -19.62 -5.21
N GLN A 1143 -6.09 -19.61 -5.46
CA GLN A 1143 -6.67 -20.02 -6.74
C GLN A 1143 -7.00 -18.78 -7.57
N SER A 1144 -6.36 -18.66 -8.73
CA SER A 1144 -6.56 -17.61 -9.71
C SER A 1144 -7.98 -17.60 -10.30
N LEU A 1145 -8.40 -16.43 -10.77
CA LEU A 1145 -9.75 -16.21 -11.28
C LEU A 1145 -9.77 -16.39 -12.81
N THR A 1146 -10.92 -16.80 -13.34
CA THR A 1146 -11.21 -16.67 -14.79
C THR A 1146 -11.42 -15.21 -15.15
N ASP A 1147 -11.20 -14.82 -16.40
CA ASP A 1147 -11.34 -13.43 -16.84
C ASP A 1147 -12.76 -12.86 -16.59
N THR A 1148 -13.80 -13.66 -16.86
CA THR A 1148 -15.20 -13.33 -16.52
C THR A 1148 -15.38 -13.10 -15.01
N GLY A 1149 -14.67 -13.88 -14.18
CA GLY A 1149 -14.63 -13.70 -12.73
C GLY A 1149 -13.89 -12.42 -12.31
N ALA A 1150 -12.76 -12.12 -12.95
CA ALA A 1150 -11.98 -10.91 -12.70
C ALA A 1150 -12.78 -9.65 -13.07
N ALA A 1151 -13.31 -9.56 -14.29
CA ALA A 1151 -14.12 -8.42 -14.73
C ALA A 1151 -15.37 -8.21 -13.84
N LEU A 1152 -16.06 -9.30 -13.47
CA LEU A 1152 -17.19 -9.23 -12.54
C LEU A 1152 -16.77 -8.67 -11.18
N LEU A 1153 -15.69 -9.17 -10.59
CA LEU A 1153 -15.28 -8.78 -9.24
C LEU A 1153 -14.59 -7.40 -9.20
N TYR A 1154 -13.75 -7.05 -10.17
CA TYR A 1154 -13.23 -5.68 -10.29
C TYR A 1154 -14.36 -4.67 -10.55
N GLY A 1155 -15.36 -5.03 -11.37
CA GLY A 1155 -16.56 -4.23 -11.60
C GLY A 1155 -17.43 -4.06 -10.34
N MET A 1156 -17.68 -5.14 -9.58
CA MET A 1156 -18.41 -5.06 -8.30
C MET A 1156 -17.64 -4.29 -7.21
N LYS A 1157 -16.30 -4.34 -7.24
CA LYS A 1157 -15.43 -3.61 -6.30
C LYS A 1157 -15.44 -2.10 -6.57
N ASN A 1158 -15.37 -1.69 -7.84
CA ASN A 1158 -15.24 -0.29 -8.24
C ASN A 1158 -16.56 0.37 -8.65
N GLY A 1159 -17.66 -0.39 -8.70
CA GLY A 1159 -18.99 0.08 -9.06
C GLY A 1159 -19.65 1.03 -8.06
N ASN A 1160 -20.81 1.54 -8.46
CA ASN A 1160 -21.64 2.55 -7.80
C ASN A 1160 -23.13 2.13 -7.77
N ARG A 1161 -24.01 2.93 -7.15
CA ARG A 1161 -25.46 2.67 -7.06
C ARG A 1161 -26.14 2.44 -8.42
N LYS A 1162 -25.65 3.07 -9.49
CA LYS A 1162 -26.18 2.88 -10.86
C LYS A 1162 -25.79 1.51 -11.44
N SER A 1163 -24.64 0.95 -11.07
CA SER A 1163 -24.25 -0.42 -11.46
C SER A 1163 -24.94 -1.54 -10.66
N ILE A 1164 -25.67 -1.23 -9.60
CA ILE A 1164 -26.50 -2.20 -8.86
C ILE A 1164 -27.88 -2.35 -9.51
N SER A 1165 -28.48 -1.22 -9.90
CA SER A 1165 -29.78 -1.16 -10.55
C SER A 1165 -29.74 -1.57 -12.03
N LYS A 1166 -28.62 -1.30 -12.74
CA LYS A 1166 -28.39 -1.84 -14.09
C LYS A 1166 -27.87 -3.27 -14.05
N SER A 1167 -28.57 -4.19 -14.73
CA SER A 1167 -28.11 -5.55 -14.93
C SER A 1167 -26.97 -5.62 -15.97
N ARG A 1168 -25.73 -5.92 -15.53
CA ARG A 1168 -24.66 -6.46 -16.41
C ARG A 1168 -24.85 -7.96 -16.73
N THR A 1169 -25.92 -8.60 -16.23
CA THR A 1169 -26.32 -9.95 -16.65
C THR A 1169 -26.86 -9.93 -18.08
N LYS A 1170 -26.20 -10.65 -18.98
CA LYS A 1170 -26.70 -10.98 -20.32
C LYS A 1170 -28.12 -11.59 -20.23
N PRO A 1171 -28.99 -11.38 -21.23
CA PRO A 1171 -30.12 -12.27 -21.42
C PRO A 1171 -29.59 -13.68 -21.71
N ASN A 1172 -30.10 -14.69 -21.00
CA ASN A 1172 -29.78 -16.09 -21.34
C ASN A 1172 -30.48 -16.46 -22.65
N LEU A 1173 -29.70 -16.99 -23.59
CA LEU A 1173 -30.10 -17.80 -24.74
C LEU A 1173 -29.17 -19.02 -24.78
#